data_AF-A0A7X7QB70-F1
#
_entry.id   AF-A0A7X7QB70-F1
#
_cell.length_a   1.000
_cell.length_b   1.000
_cell.length_c   1.000
_cell.angle_alpha   90.00
_cell.angle_beta   90.00
_cell.angle_gamma   90.00
#
_symmetry.space_group_name_H-M   'P 1'
#
loop_
_entity.id
_entity.type
_entity.pdbx_description
1 polymer ?
#
loop_
_entity_poly.entity_id
_entity_poly.type
_entity_poly.pdbx_seq_one_letter_code
_entity_poly.pdbx_strand_id
1 'polypeptide(L)'
;MSRESTCREMVALALIVAGHLALALLYGVVTPVHEGPDETGHIMVVAYLARERRLPVQSPENAWAYGYAQEGSQAPLYYALNAALLRGLGLSLEDLDGPLPTNPFTTCGAPGLNNVARYQHDPHQEAFPFQGSARAIHVMRALSALLGTATVALVYAVARLAFPQPGAAALLAALLVASNPQAAYMGGVVNNDGLVNLLTALALVLTLYGVRRGFTWWGAVALGLVCGLATLAKLGGLMALAFAGFGLIVALWRRPARLIGMGVLVVAGCLAVSGWWFVRNWRLYGDPTGMSMMLSVVGGRSGWPVDVVLSDLLHTYRSYWGVFACEVDFPLPVYGLFAGLSILALVGWLRGERDIPRGERWPVALLALWLALVMASWVRWNQLTYAPLGRLFFQANGAIAPLLGYGLACLTRRPRWIAAGVGVLLSALSVVGALLVIRPAFTLPVIHPATAVPAPAQSLPTTAFGDEIEVLGYDVQPRSVEPGEILEVTLFFQALRPIPADYTLALQLLSPVSGETTTLVNFNTVPGNGNLPTSTWAPGEVIEDRYRLRIPWRVERAQAWRVGAIMFRQPDGQQRPVSIDGQPAGNVLGLGLVRVGAPQEPQVPAEARLESPTTFGGALELYGVHMVAGDGILHVRAWWRAKGTLDADYTALVHLYGAGGDLLAAADTPPLNGGFPTSL
;
A
#
# COMPACT_ATOMS: atom_id res chain seq x y z
N MET A 1 -36.67 9.05 26.66
CA MET A 1 -36.45 7.94 25.70
C MET A 1 -37.25 6.75 26.19
N SER A 2 -38.07 6.13 25.35
CA SER A 2 -38.79 4.90 25.70
C SER A 2 -37.80 3.73 25.76
N ARG A 3 -38.09 2.68 26.56
CA ARG A 3 -37.27 1.44 26.63
C ARG A 3 -36.97 0.85 25.25
N GLU A 4 -37.95 0.89 24.35
CA GLU A 4 -37.80 0.43 22.96
C GLU A 4 -36.78 1.24 22.15
N SER A 5 -36.74 2.57 22.34
CA SER A 5 -35.78 3.43 21.64
C SER A 5 -34.33 3.14 22.05
N THR A 6 -34.09 2.86 23.34
CA THR A 6 -32.78 2.45 23.86
C THR A 6 -32.38 1.07 23.35
N CYS A 7 -33.31 0.13 23.28
CA CYS A 7 -33.06 -1.22 22.75
C CYS A 7 -32.61 -1.16 21.27
N ARG A 8 -33.31 -0.40 20.42
CA ARG A 8 -32.94 -0.23 19.01
C ARG A 8 -31.57 0.41 18.81
N GLU A 9 -31.23 1.41 19.63
CA GLU A 9 -29.91 2.06 19.59
C GLU A 9 -28.78 1.10 19.96
N MET A 10 -28.97 0.27 20.99
CA MET A 10 -27.98 -0.75 21.38
C MET A 10 -27.80 -1.83 20.31
N VAL A 11 -28.88 -2.29 19.68
CA VAL A 11 -28.80 -3.24 18.55
C VAL A 11 -28.03 -2.62 17.38
N ALA A 12 -28.30 -1.36 17.04
CA ALA A 12 -27.57 -0.67 15.98
C ALA A 12 -26.07 -0.57 16.30
N LEU A 13 -25.70 -0.20 17.54
CA LEU A 13 -24.31 -0.17 17.97
C LEU A 13 -23.66 -1.56 17.87
N ALA A 14 -24.35 -2.62 18.29
CA ALA A 14 -23.83 -3.99 18.19
C ALA A 14 -23.54 -4.39 16.75
N LEU A 15 -24.41 -4.04 15.80
CA LEU A 15 -24.19 -4.28 14.37
C LEU A 15 -23.00 -3.48 13.82
N ILE A 16 -22.82 -2.23 14.24
CA ILE A 16 -21.68 -1.38 13.85
C ILE A 16 -20.36 -1.99 14.35
N VAL A 17 -20.34 -2.41 15.61
CA VAL A 17 -19.17 -3.02 16.27
C VAL A 17 -18.82 -4.37 15.61
N ALA A 18 -19.82 -5.21 15.33
CA ALA A 18 -19.63 -6.48 14.61
C ALA A 18 -19.16 -6.25 13.16
N GLY A 19 -19.70 -5.23 12.49
CA GLY A 19 -19.29 -4.84 11.14
C GLY A 19 -17.83 -4.40 11.09
N HIS A 20 -17.38 -3.59 12.06
CA HIS A 20 -15.97 -3.21 12.14
C HIS A 20 -15.06 -4.43 12.35
N LEU A 21 -15.44 -5.35 13.24
CA LEU A 21 -14.65 -6.57 13.47
C LEU A 21 -14.52 -7.39 12.18
N ALA A 22 -15.62 -7.59 11.45
CA ALA A 22 -15.60 -8.28 10.16
C ALA A 22 -14.71 -7.57 9.13
N LEU A 23 -14.77 -6.24 9.04
CA LEU A 23 -13.92 -5.46 8.12
C LEU A 23 -12.44 -5.53 8.51
N ALA A 24 -12.10 -5.37 9.80
CA ALA A 24 -10.72 -5.46 10.27
C ALA A 24 -10.13 -6.85 10.05
N LEU A 25 -10.90 -7.92 10.30
CA LEU A 25 -10.48 -9.29 10.00
C LEU A 25 -10.33 -9.53 8.49
N LEU A 26 -11.24 -8.99 7.66
CA LEU A 26 -11.12 -9.06 6.21
C LEU A 26 -9.80 -8.43 5.74
N TYR A 27 -9.51 -7.21 6.19
CA TYR A 27 -8.23 -6.55 5.87
C TYR A 27 -7.04 -7.36 6.38
N GLY A 28 -7.12 -7.90 7.61
CA GLY A 28 -6.05 -8.72 8.18
C GLY A 28 -5.82 -10.08 7.49
N VAL A 29 -6.75 -10.55 6.66
CA VAL A 29 -6.58 -11.74 5.82
C VAL A 29 -6.14 -11.38 4.40
N VAL A 30 -6.66 -10.28 3.85
CA VAL A 30 -6.38 -9.86 2.47
C VAL A 30 -5.01 -9.23 2.30
N THR A 31 -4.51 -8.51 3.32
CA THR A 31 -3.16 -7.97 3.32
C THR A 31 -2.17 -9.10 3.62
N PRO A 32 -1.16 -9.36 2.76
CA PRO A 32 -0.12 -10.35 3.09
C PRO A 32 0.54 -10.05 4.42
N VAL A 33 1.10 -11.07 5.07
CA VAL A 33 1.87 -10.85 6.30
C VAL A 33 3.04 -9.91 6.00
N HIS A 34 3.48 -9.09 6.97
CA HIS A 34 4.59 -8.14 6.81
C HIS A 34 4.32 -6.88 5.95
N GLU A 35 3.29 -6.87 5.10
CA GLU A 35 2.97 -5.73 4.23
C GLU A 35 2.23 -4.57 4.94
N GLY A 36 1.74 -4.79 6.16
CA GLY A 36 1.19 -3.70 6.99
C GLY A 36 2.24 -2.62 7.29
N PRO A 37 1.86 -1.34 7.47
CA PRO A 37 2.84 -0.28 7.60
C PRO A 37 3.53 -0.38 8.97
N ASP A 38 4.85 -0.49 8.96
CA ASP A 38 5.72 -0.81 10.12
C ASP A 38 5.42 -2.16 10.82
N GLU A 39 4.58 -3.00 10.21
CA GLU A 39 4.07 -4.21 10.84
C GLU A 39 5.19 -5.19 11.19
N THR A 40 6.16 -5.39 10.30
CA THR A 40 7.35 -6.21 10.55
C THR A 40 8.10 -5.71 11.78
N GLY A 41 8.30 -4.40 11.91
CA GLY A 41 8.96 -3.81 13.07
C GLY A 41 8.26 -4.21 14.37
N HIS A 42 6.93 -4.07 14.40
CA HIS A 42 6.12 -4.47 15.55
C HIS A 42 6.19 -5.97 15.85
N ILE A 43 6.11 -6.83 14.84
CA ILE A 43 6.21 -8.29 14.96
C ILE A 43 7.56 -8.68 15.57
N MET A 44 8.66 -8.09 15.08
CA MET A 44 10.01 -8.40 15.55
C MET A 44 10.24 -7.94 16.99
N VAL A 45 9.61 -6.85 17.46
CA VAL A 45 9.62 -6.51 18.89
C VAL A 45 8.90 -7.59 19.72
N VAL A 46 7.76 -8.10 19.25
CA VAL A 46 7.04 -9.20 19.94
C VAL A 46 7.91 -10.46 20.00
N ALA A 47 8.53 -10.84 18.88
CA ALA A 47 9.44 -11.99 18.80
C ALA A 47 10.59 -11.85 19.79
N TYR A 48 11.22 -10.68 19.82
CA TYR A 48 12.29 -10.34 20.76
C TYR A 48 11.83 -10.48 22.22
N LEU A 49 10.68 -9.90 22.61
CA LEU A 49 10.15 -10.02 23.98
C LEU A 49 9.81 -11.47 24.34
N ALA A 50 9.31 -12.26 23.39
CA ALA A 50 8.97 -13.66 23.60
C ALA A 50 10.22 -14.51 23.88
N ARG A 51 11.31 -14.28 23.14
CA ARG A 51 12.60 -14.99 23.23
C ARG A 51 13.46 -14.50 24.41
N GLU A 52 13.75 -13.20 24.44
CA GLU A 52 14.75 -12.61 25.34
C GLU A 52 14.19 -12.30 26.74
N ARG A 53 12.86 -12.26 26.89
CA ARG A 53 12.15 -11.95 28.15
C ARG A 53 12.61 -10.64 28.81
N ARG A 54 13.06 -9.68 28.01
CA ARG A 54 13.49 -8.34 28.41
C ARG A 54 13.06 -7.31 27.38
N LEU A 55 13.07 -6.04 27.78
CA LEU A 55 12.77 -4.94 26.86
C LEU A 55 13.98 -4.63 25.96
N PRO A 56 13.76 -4.27 24.68
CA PRO A 56 14.84 -3.89 23.79
C PRO A 56 15.64 -2.71 24.34
N VAL A 57 16.95 -2.75 24.16
CA VAL A 57 17.83 -1.59 24.34
C VAL A 57 18.03 -0.98 22.96
N GLN A 58 17.66 0.28 22.80
CA GLN A 58 17.65 0.94 21.50
C GLN A 58 19.06 1.33 21.10
N SER A 59 19.44 0.94 19.89
CA SER A 59 20.61 1.42 19.17
C SER A 59 20.42 1.09 17.69
N PRO A 60 21.06 1.80 16.75
CA PRO A 60 21.07 1.43 15.34
C PRO A 60 21.55 -0.02 15.12
N GLU A 61 22.55 -0.45 15.88
CA GLU A 61 23.08 -1.81 15.87
C GLU A 61 22.01 -2.85 16.24
N ASN A 62 21.30 -2.66 17.36
CA ASN A 62 20.26 -3.60 17.78
C ASN A 62 19.04 -3.54 16.85
N ALA A 63 18.67 -2.35 16.35
CA ALA A 63 17.59 -2.20 15.38
C ALA A 63 17.84 -3.02 14.11
N TRP A 64 19.09 -3.05 13.63
CA TRP A 64 19.53 -3.90 12.54
C TRP A 64 19.57 -5.38 12.95
N ALA A 65 20.26 -5.71 14.04
CA ALA A 65 20.50 -7.09 14.46
C ALA A 65 19.21 -7.89 14.74
N TYR A 66 18.16 -7.23 15.22
CA TYR A 66 16.88 -7.87 15.55
C TYR A 66 15.75 -7.52 14.59
N GLY A 67 16.00 -6.74 13.53
CA GLY A 67 15.02 -6.45 12.48
C GLY A 67 13.78 -5.63 12.90
N TYR A 68 13.73 -5.11 14.13
CA TYR A 68 12.58 -4.33 14.61
C TYR A 68 12.61 -2.85 14.22
N ALA A 69 13.65 -2.39 13.51
CA ALA A 69 13.83 -1.02 13.06
C ALA A 69 13.61 0.01 14.20
N GLN A 70 12.88 1.10 13.95
CA GLN A 70 12.55 2.09 14.97
C GLN A 70 11.57 1.57 16.03
N GLU A 71 10.81 0.50 15.76
CA GLU A 71 9.72 0.08 16.65
C GLU A 71 10.20 -0.50 17.98
N GLY A 72 11.44 -0.98 18.06
CA GLY A 72 12.09 -1.34 19.32
C GLY A 72 12.22 -0.18 20.31
N SER A 73 11.97 1.06 19.86
CA SER A 73 11.95 2.24 20.72
C SER A 73 10.62 2.56 21.39
N GLN A 74 9.54 1.96 20.92
CA GLN A 74 8.20 2.23 21.39
C GLN A 74 7.97 1.76 22.83
N ALA A 75 6.89 2.28 23.42
CA ALA A 75 6.47 1.88 24.74
C ALA A 75 5.97 0.41 24.76
N PRO A 76 6.17 -0.33 25.86
CA PRO A 76 6.23 -1.80 25.82
C PRO A 76 4.88 -2.53 25.92
N LEU A 77 3.78 -1.87 26.30
CA LEU A 77 2.56 -2.57 26.72
C LEU A 77 1.94 -3.42 25.60
N TYR A 78 1.83 -2.87 24.39
CA TYR A 78 1.24 -3.59 23.25
C TYR A 78 2.02 -4.86 22.92
N TYR A 79 3.36 -4.76 22.92
CA TYR A 79 4.23 -5.89 22.60
C TYR A 79 4.24 -6.94 23.72
N ALA A 80 4.22 -6.51 24.98
CA ALA A 80 4.15 -7.41 26.11
C ALA A 80 2.84 -8.21 26.14
N LEU A 81 1.71 -7.59 25.77
CA LEU A 81 0.42 -8.27 25.63
C LEU A 81 0.46 -9.32 24.52
N ASN A 82 0.96 -8.97 23.33
CA ASN A 82 1.11 -9.93 22.23
C ASN A 82 2.08 -11.07 22.59
N ALA A 83 3.23 -10.77 23.20
CA ALA A 83 4.19 -11.79 23.61
C ALA A 83 3.60 -12.74 24.66
N ALA A 84 2.78 -12.22 25.60
CA ALA A 84 2.05 -13.06 26.55
C ALA A 84 0.97 -13.91 25.87
N LEU A 85 0.24 -13.34 24.91
CA LEU A 85 -0.77 -14.05 24.12
C LEU A 85 -0.15 -15.22 23.33
N LEU A 86 0.94 -14.99 22.60
CA LEU A 86 1.61 -16.03 21.83
C LEU A 86 2.12 -17.16 22.72
N ARG A 87 2.79 -16.82 23.84
CA ARG A 87 3.24 -17.83 24.81
C ARG A 87 2.09 -18.61 25.44
N GLY A 88 0.99 -17.93 25.79
CA GLY A 88 -0.18 -18.57 26.38
C GLY A 88 -0.88 -19.54 25.43
N LEU A 89 -0.79 -19.31 24.12
CA LEU A 89 -1.34 -20.16 23.08
C LEU A 89 -0.33 -21.17 22.49
N GLY A 90 0.92 -21.20 22.98
CA GLY A 90 1.97 -22.06 22.44
C GLY A 90 2.32 -21.75 20.98
N LEU A 91 2.19 -20.48 20.56
CA LEU A 91 2.53 -20.02 19.22
C LEU A 91 3.98 -19.52 19.18
N SER A 92 4.70 -19.86 18.09
CA SER A 92 6.10 -19.50 17.89
C SER A 92 6.26 -18.52 16.73
N LEU A 93 7.32 -17.72 16.80
CA LEU A 93 7.83 -16.84 15.74
C LEU A 93 9.28 -17.23 15.38
N GLU A 94 9.74 -18.43 15.76
CA GLU A 94 11.12 -18.89 15.55
C GLU A 94 11.47 -19.03 14.06
N ASP A 95 10.48 -19.28 13.20
CA ASP A 95 10.68 -19.35 11.74
C ASP A 95 11.05 -17.97 11.11
N LEU A 96 11.01 -16.88 11.89
CA LEU A 96 11.41 -15.54 11.46
C LEU A 96 12.87 -15.19 11.82
N ASP A 97 13.73 -16.19 12.04
CA ASP A 97 15.15 -15.98 12.30
C ASP A 97 15.87 -15.43 11.06
N GLY A 98 16.12 -14.12 11.05
CA GLY A 98 16.90 -13.43 10.01
C GLY A 98 16.13 -12.31 9.30
N PRO A 99 16.76 -11.61 8.35
CA PRO A 99 16.08 -10.62 7.53
C PRO A 99 15.03 -11.29 6.64
N LEU A 100 13.83 -10.70 6.58
CA LEU A 100 12.80 -11.15 5.63
C LEU A 100 13.30 -10.96 4.18
N PRO A 101 13.00 -11.90 3.27
CA PRO A 101 13.29 -11.73 1.85
C PRO A 101 12.56 -10.49 1.31
N THR A 102 13.32 -9.46 0.95
CA THR A 102 12.77 -8.22 0.38
C THR A 102 12.69 -8.32 -1.14
N ASN A 103 11.68 -7.68 -1.74
CA ASN A 103 11.63 -7.48 -3.18
C ASN A 103 12.57 -6.32 -3.59
N PRO A 104 13.69 -6.59 -4.29
CA PRO A 104 14.65 -5.57 -4.66
C PRO A 104 14.13 -4.60 -5.74
N PHE A 105 13.03 -4.94 -6.40
CA PHE A 105 12.41 -4.13 -7.46
C PHE A 105 11.12 -3.45 -6.99
N THR A 106 10.87 -3.43 -5.68
CA THR A 106 9.64 -2.92 -5.11
C THR A 106 9.38 -1.47 -5.53
N THR A 107 8.12 -1.19 -5.87
CA THR A 107 7.57 0.15 -6.11
C THR A 107 6.82 0.65 -4.87
N CYS A 108 6.95 -0.03 -3.73
CA CYS A 108 6.37 0.38 -2.46
C CYS A 108 6.74 1.83 -2.13
N GLY A 109 5.72 2.65 -1.85
CA GLY A 109 5.89 4.11 -1.65
C GLY A 109 5.56 4.95 -2.89
N ALA A 110 5.60 4.35 -4.07
CA ALA A 110 5.18 4.95 -5.34
C ALA A 110 4.65 3.84 -6.28
N PRO A 111 3.53 3.19 -5.90
CA PRO A 111 3.11 1.92 -6.48
C PRO A 111 2.91 2.03 -8.00
N GLY A 112 3.60 1.15 -8.72
CA GLY A 112 3.52 1.05 -10.18
C GLY A 112 2.47 0.04 -10.64
N LEU A 113 2.59 -0.38 -11.91
CA LEU A 113 1.74 -1.45 -12.46
C LEU A 113 2.10 -2.84 -11.93
N ASN A 114 3.35 -3.02 -11.49
CA ASN A 114 3.97 -4.29 -11.06
C ASN A 114 4.88 -4.01 -9.84
N ASN A 115 5.40 -5.07 -9.21
CA ASN A 115 6.36 -5.00 -8.10
C ASN A 115 5.86 -4.18 -6.91
N VAL A 116 4.58 -4.26 -6.55
CA VAL A 116 4.06 -3.44 -5.43
C VAL A 116 4.55 -3.96 -4.08
N ALA A 117 4.64 -5.28 -3.88
CA ALA A 117 5.02 -5.82 -2.58
C ALA A 117 6.44 -5.44 -2.19
N ARG A 118 6.63 -5.22 -0.89
CA ARG A 118 7.91 -4.94 -0.28
C ARG A 118 8.68 -6.21 0.03
N TYR A 119 7.96 -7.27 0.40
CA TYR A 119 8.52 -8.57 0.73
C TYR A 119 8.13 -9.62 -0.30
N GLN A 120 8.90 -10.70 -0.33
CA GLN A 120 8.57 -11.89 -1.12
C GLN A 120 7.81 -12.86 -0.22
N HIS A 121 6.86 -13.59 -0.81
CA HIS A 121 5.87 -14.38 -0.08
C HIS A 121 5.89 -15.85 -0.51
N ASP A 122 5.75 -16.74 0.47
CA ASP A 122 5.58 -18.17 0.22
C ASP A 122 4.09 -18.55 0.35
N PRO A 123 3.38 -18.76 -0.77
CA PRO A 123 1.96 -19.14 -0.73
C PRO A 123 1.70 -20.42 0.07
N HIS A 124 2.64 -21.35 0.13
CA HIS A 124 2.43 -22.63 0.83
C HIS A 124 2.52 -22.47 2.35
N GLN A 125 3.26 -21.48 2.84
CA GLN A 125 3.36 -21.16 4.28
C GLN A 125 2.31 -20.14 4.74
N GLU A 126 1.92 -19.22 3.85
CA GLU A 126 1.02 -18.11 4.16
C GLU A 126 -0.46 -18.45 3.88
N ALA A 127 -0.77 -19.55 3.19
CA ALA A 127 -2.14 -19.96 2.92
C ALA A 127 -2.89 -20.49 4.17
N PHE A 128 -4.22 -20.39 4.12
CA PHE A 128 -5.10 -21.02 5.10
C PHE A 128 -5.17 -22.54 4.88
N PRO A 129 -5.12 -23.39 5.94
CA PRO A 129 -5.09 -23.06 7.37
C PRO A 129 -3.71 -22.63 7.85
N PHE A 130 -3.59 -21.39 8.33
CA PHE A 130 -2.31 -20.76 8.70
C PHE A 130 -1.52 -21.61 9.70
N GLN A 131 -0.20 -21.72 9.47
CA GLN A 131 0.73 -22.45 10.33
C GLN A 131 1.92 -21.57 10.74
N GLY A 132 2.81 -22.09 11.59
CA GLY A 132 4.04 -21.41 11.99
C GLY A 132 3.85 -19.95 12.42
N SER A 133 4.76 -19.09 11.92
CA SER A 133 4.74 -17.65 12.13
C SER A 133 3.50 -16.96 11.54
N ALA A 134 2.99 -17.39 10.38
CA ALA A 134 1.78 -16.83 9.77
C ALA A 134 0.57 -16.93 10.71
N ARG A 135 0.38 -18.09 11.36
CA ARG A 135 -0.67 -18.27 12.38
C ARG A 135 -0.50 -17.30 13.55
N ALA A 136 0.72 -17.15 14.05
CA ALA A 136 1.01 -16.21 15.14
C ALA A 136 0.69 -14.76 14.74
N ILE A 137 1.04 -14.34 13.52
CA ILE A 137 0.75 -13.00 12.98
C ILE A 137 -0.76 -12.78 12.88
N HIS A 138 -1.52 -13.72 12.31
CA HIS A 138 -2.98 -13.58 12.22
C HIS A 138 -3.67 -13.54 13.60
N VAL A 139 -3.14 -14.23 14.62
CA VAL A 139 -3.63 -14.11 16.01
C VAL A 139 -3.35 -12.72 16.59
N MET A 140 -2.17 -12.15 16.33
CA MET A 140 -1.86 -10.76 16.72
C MET A 140 -2.75 -9.75 15.99
N ARG A 141 -3.00 -9.95 14.68
CA ARG A 141 -3.95 -9.14 13.90
C ARG A 141 -5.38 -9.24 14.45
N ALA A 142 -5.81 -10.41 14.91
CA ALA A 142 -7.10 -10.56 15.57
C ALA A 142 -7.17 -9.77 16.89
N LEU A 143 -6.07 -9.70 17.67
CA LEU A 143 -6.01 -8.81 18.83
C LEU A 143 -6.12 -7.34 18.41
N SER A 144 -5.39 -6.90 17.38
CA SER A 144 -5.54 -5.54 16.83
C SER A 144 -6.98 -5.23 16.43
N ALA A 145 -7.67 -6.18 15.80
CA ALA A 145 -9.04 -6.02 15.35
C ALA A 145 -9.98 -5.83 16.56
N LEU A 146 -9.81 -6.63 17.62
CA LEU A 146 -10.57 -6.49 18.86
C LEU A 146 -10.33 -5.13 19.54
N LEU A 147 -9.09 -4.64 19.55
CA LEU A 147 -8.76 -3.31 20.09
C LEU A 147 -9.43 -2.18 19.29
N GLY A 148 -9.41 -2.27 17.95
CA GLY A 148 -10.12 -1.36 17.05
C GLY A 148 -11.63 -1.38 17.28
N THR A 149 -12.22 -2.58 17.37
CA THR A 149 -13.64 -2.80 17.66
C THR A 149 -14.07 -2.19 19.00
N ALA A 150 -13.27 -2.37 20.05
CA ALA A 150 -13.56 -1.77 21.34
C ALA A 150 -13.44 -0.24 21.30
N THR A 151 -12.53 0.31 20.48
CA THR A 151 -12.40 1.76 20.27
C THR A 151 -13.67 2.36 19.66
N VAL A 152 -14.33 1.69 18.71
CA VAL A 152 -15.61 2.13 18.13
C VAL A 152 -16.68 2.34 19.21
N ALA A 153 -16.81 1.39 20.15
CA ALA A 153 -17.78 1.49 21.24
C ALA A 153 -17.45 2.65 22.20
N LEU A 154 -16.17 2.92 22.45
CA LEU A 154 -15.76 4.07 23.27
C LEU A 154 -16.00 5.40 22.55
N VAL A 155 -15.78 5.49 21.23
CA VAL A 155 -16.11 6.69 20.44
C VAL A 155 -17.61 6.98 20.48
N TYR A 156 -18.46 5.94 20.40
CA TYR A 156 -19.89 6.09 20.65
C TYR A 156 -20.18 6.68 22.05
N ALA A 157 -19.52 6.16 23.09
CA ALA A 157 -19.69 6.66 24.45
C ALA A 157 -19.21 8.10 24.61
N VAL A 158 -18.09 8.49 23.98
CA VAL A 158 -17.62 9.87 23.93
C VAL A 158 -18.66 10.77 23.27
N ALA A 159 -19.22 10.35 22.13
CA ALA A 159 -20.26 11.11 21.46
C ALA A 159 -21.53 11.27 22.31
N ARG A 160 -21.98 10.23 23.03
CA ARG A 160 -23.10 10.33 23.98
C ARG A 160 -22.81 11.30 25.14
N LEU A 161 -21.55 11.35 25.60
CA LEU A 161 -21.07 12.23 26.67
C LEU A 161 -20.73 13.65 26.20
N ALA A 162 -20.59 13.89 24.89
CA ALA A 162 -20.45 15.22 24.33
C ALA A 162 -21.81 15.78 23.88
N PHE A 163 -22.59 14.96 23.16
CA PHE A 163 -23.84 15.31 22.51
C PHE A 163 -24.97 14.33 22.91
N PRO A 164 -25.70 14.58 24.02
CA PRO A 164 -26.86 13.78 24.41
C PRO A 164 -27.97 13.78 23.37
N GLN A 165 -28.13 14.91 22.66
CA GLN A 165 -29.11 15.09 21.59
C GLN A 165 -28.44 15.79 20.39
N PRO A 166 -28.74 15.36 19.15
CA PRO A 166 -29.55 14.19 18.81
C PRO A 166 -28.79 12.88 19.07
N GLY A 167 -29.46 11.85 19.60
CA GLY A 167 -28.82 10.55 19.88
C GLY A 167 -28.18 9.87 18.65
N ALA A 168 -28.68 10.18 17.44
CA ALA A 168 -28.10 9.73 16.18
C ALA A 168 -26.64 10.19 15.97
N ALA A 169 -26.20 11.28 16.60
CA ALA A 169 -24.82 11.75 16.52
C ALA A 169 -23.83 10.70 17.03
N ALA A 170 -24.20 9.94 18.06
CA ALA A 170 -23.34 8.89 18.59
C ALA A 170 -23.23 7.67 17.68
N LEU A 171 -24.35 7.26 17.05
CA LEU A 171 -24.33 6.19 16.05
C LEU A 171 -23.54 6.61 14.80
N LEU A 172 -23.68 7.86 14.35
CA LEU A 172 -22.89 8.42 13.26
C LEU A 172 -21.40 8.45 13.59
N ALA A 173 -21.03 8.87 14.80
CA ALA A 173 -19.63 8.84 15.24
C ALA A 173 -19.06 7.41 15.24
N ALA A 174 -19.82 6.44 15.73
CA ALA A 174 -19.43 5.04 15.69
C ALA A 174 -19.26 4.54 14.25
N LEU A 175 -20.22 4.83 13.36
CA LEU A 175 -20.19 4.46 11.94
C LEU A 175 -18.98 5.05 11.22
N LEU A 176 -18.68 6.33 11.45
CA LEU A 176 -17.56 7.04 10.84
C LEU A 176 -16.21 6.38 11.17
N VAL A 177 -16.05 5.81 12.37
CA VAL A 177 -14.83 5.08 12.74
C VAL A 177 -14.89 3.64 12.26
N ALA A 178 -16.01 2.96 12.51
CA ALA A 178 -16.19 1.55 12.19
C ALA A 178 -16.02 1.24 10.70
N SER A 179 -16.49 2.15 9.85
CA SER A 179 -16.53 2.00 8.39
C SER A 179 -15.53 2.91 7.68
N ASN A 180 -14.58 3.53 8.40
CA ASN A 180 -13.47 4.21 7.73
C ASN A 180 -12.52 3.13 7.18
N PRO A 181 -12.26 3.10 5.85
CA PRO A 181 -11.43 2.06 5.24
C PRO A 181 -10.04 1.95 5.87
N GLN A 182 -9.36 3.08 6.09
CA GLN A 182 -8.04 3.11 6.74
C GLN A 182 -8.12 2.64 8.19
N ALA A 183 -9.17 3.02 8.94
CA ALA A 183 -9.31 2.60 10.33
C ALA A 183 -9.55 1.09 10.45
N ALA A 184 -10.36 0.51 9.56
CA ALA A 184 -10.55 -0.93 9.47
C ALA A 184 -9.25 -1.65 9.06
N TYR A 185 -8.52 -1.12 8.07
CA TYR A 185 -7.22 -1.63 7.65
C TYR A 185 -6.19 -1.64 8.80
N MET A 186 -6.01 -0.51 9.50
CA MET A 186 -5.10 -0.43 10.63
C MET A 186 -5.54 -1.30 11.82
N GLY A 187 -6.84 -1.60 11.94
CA GLY A 187 -7.34 -2.61 12.88
C GLY A 187 -6.96 -4.05 12.47
N GLY A 188 -6.71 -4.29 11.19
CA GLY A 188 -6.35 -5.60 10.64
C GLY A 188 -4.85 -5.90 10.60
N VAL A 189 -3.97 -4.99 11.05
CA VAL A 189 -2.51 -5.18 11.02
C VAL A 189 -1.90 -5.09 12.43
N VAL A 190 -0.73 -5.69 12.65
CA VAL A 190 -0.03 -5.68 13.94
C VAL A 190 0.61 -4.31 14.17
N ASN A 191 0.06 -3.51 15.09
CA ASN A 191 0.61 -2.19 15.44
C ASN A 191 0.20 -1.74 16.85
N ASN A 192 1.02 -0.88 17.47
CA ASN A 192 0.70 -0.32 18.78
C ASN A 192 -0.31 0.85 18.76
N ASP A 193 -0.65 1.38 17.58
CA ASP A 193 -1.66 2.44 17.43
C ASP A 193 -3.03 1.98 17.92
N GLY A 194 -3.43 0.73 17.62
CA GLY A 194 -4.70 0.17 18.05
C GLY A 194 -4.92 0.24 19.57
N LEU A 195 -3.89 -0.08 20.37
CA LEU A 195 -3.99 -0.06 21.83
C LEU A 195 -4.03 1.36 22.39
N VAL A 196 -3.20 2.28 21.87
CA VAL A 196 -3.22 3.65 22.35
C VAL A 196 -4.52 4.36 21.98
N ASN A 197 -5.10 4.09 20.81
CA ASN A 197 -6.40 4.61 20.38
C ASN A 197 -7.52 4.21 21.35
N LEU A 198 -7.53 2.93 21.76
CA LEU A 198 -8.49 2.41 22.73
C LEU A 198 -8.37 3.13 24.09
N LEU A 199 -7.14 3.21 24.61
CA LEU A 199 -6.88 3.74 25.95
C LEU A 199 -7.09 5.26 26.03
N THR A 200 -6.74 6.01 24.98
CA THR A 200 -7.07 7.44 24.92
C THR A 200 -8.57 7.67 24.79
N ALA A 201 -9.29 6.88 23.98
CA ALA A 201 -10.75 6.95 23.92
C ALA A 201 -11.39 6.66 25.28
N LEU A 202 -10.86 5.69 26.05
CA LEU A 202 -11.32 5.40 27.41
C LEU A 202 -11.04 6.57 28.37
N ALA A 203 -9.85 7.17 28.30
CA ALA A 203 -9.52 8.36 29.08
C ALA A 203 -10.46 9.53 28.77
N LEU A 204 -10.83 9.71 27.50
CA LEU A 204 -11.83 10.70 27.07
C LEU A 204 -13.20 10.42 27.69
N VAL A 205 -13.67 9.16 27.65
CA VAL A 205 -14.93 8.74 28.29
C VAL A 205 -14.92 9.06 29.78
N LEU A 206 -13.88 8.64 30.51
CA LEU A 206 -13.76 8.85 31.96
C LEU A 206 -13.71 10.34 32.31
N THR A 207 -12.99 11.13 31.53
CA THR A 207 -12.88 12.59 31.73
C THR A 207 -14.22 13.27 31.49
N LEU A 208 -14.90 13.00 30.37
CA LEU A 208 -16.19 13.61 30.04
C LEU A 208 -17.29 13.15 31.01
N TYR A 209 -17.24 11.88 31.45
CA TYR A 209 -18.13 11.38 32.49
C TYR A 209 -17.93 12.14 33.81
N GLY A 210 -16.68 12.32 34.23
CA GLY A 210 -16.33 13.10 35.43
C GLY A 210 -16.75 14.57 35.33
N VAL A 211 -16.64 15.19 34.15
CA VAL A 211 -17.13 16.55 33.91
C VAL A 211 -18.65 16.64 34.04
N ARG A 212 -19.39 15.63 33.56
CA ARG A 212 -20.86 15.65 33.60
C ARG A 212 -21.48 15.20 34.92
N ARG A 213 -20.87 14.22 35.58
CA ARG A 213 -21.43 13.58 36.80
C ARG A 213 -20.64 13.89 38.06
N GLY A 214 -19.49 14.55 37.93
CA GLY A 214 -18.56 14.84 39.01
C GLY A 214 -17.46 13.78 39.13
N PHE A 215 -16.25 14.22 39.45
CA PHE A 215 -15.12 13.33 39.70
C PHE A 215 -15.18 12.72 41.11
N THR A 216 -15.12 11.39 41.18
CA THR A 216 -14.89 10.62 42.41
C THR A 216 -13.40 10.29 42.54
N TRP A 217 -12.95 9.92 43.74
CA TRP A 217 -11.53 9.59 43.97
C TRP A 217 -11.12 8.33 43.20
N TRP A 218 -11.99 7.31 43.20
CA TRP A 218 -11.82 6.11 42.37
C TRP A 218 -11.81 6.43 40.88
N GLY A 219 -12.66 7.36 40.42
CA GLY A 219 -12.65 7.83 39.03
C GLY A 219 -11.36 8.53 38.65
N ALA A 220 -10.79 9.36 39.55
CA ALA A 220 -9.51 10.02 39.34
C ALA A 220 -8.34 9.02 39.28
N VAL A 221 -8.31 8.03 40.19
CA VAL A 221 -7.32 6.94 40.16
C VAL A 221 -7.44 6.13 38.87
N ALA A 222 -8.64 5.69 38.50
CA ALA A 222 -8.88 4.93 37.27
C ALA A 222 -8.45 5.72 36.03
N LEU A 223 -8.77 7.02 35.95
CA LEU A 223 -8.33 7.90 34.87
C LEU A 223 -6.80 7.99 34.81
N GLY A 224 -6.13 8.17 35.95
CA GLY A 224 -4.67 8.16 36.04
C GLY A 224 -4.05 6.86 35.53
N LEU A 225 -4.56 5.72 35.99
CA LEU A 225 -4.10 4.39 35.55
C LEU A 225 -4.27 4.21 34.03
N VAL A 226 -5.42 4.62 33.46
CA VAL A 226 -5.67 4.55 32.01
C VAL A 226 -4.72 5.48 31.24
N CYS A 227 -4.45 6.69 31.73
CA CYS A 227 -3.45 7.57 31.13
C CYS A 227 -2.05 6.92 31.14
N GLY A 228 -1.66 6.30 32.24
CA GLY A 228 -0.39 5.58 32.34
C GLY A 228 -0.29 4.37 31.39
N LEU A 229 -1.38 3.60 31.27
CA LEU A 229 -1.46 2.50 30.29
C LEU A 229 -1.39 3.03 28.85
N ALA A 230 -2.08 4.14 28.55
CA ALA A 230 -2.02 4.76 27.22
C ALA A 230 -0.58 5.18 26.88
N THR A 231 0.13 5.79 27.83
CA THR A 231 1.55 6.13 27.69
C THR A 231 2.42 4.90 27.47
N LEU A 232 2.14 3.78 28.16
CA LEU A 232 2.87 2.53 27.94
C LEU A 232 2.50 1.80 26.64
N ALA A 233 1.37 2.13 26.00
CA ALA A 233 1.03 1.65 24.67
C ALA A 233 1.79 2.40 23.58
N LYS A 234 1.85 3.74 23.69
CA LYS A 234 2.62 4.64 22.81
C LYS A 234 2.83 5.97 23.52
N LEU A 235 3.98 6.63 23.31
CA LEU A 235 4.32 7.90 23.99
C LEU A 235 3.23 8.98 23.82
N GLY A 236 2.58 9.05 22.64
CA GLY A 236 1.47 9.96 22.38
C GLY A 236 0.28 9.80 23.34
N GLY A 237 0.13 8.64 23.99
CA GLY A 237 -0.87 8.42 25.04
C GLY A 237 -0.72 9.34 26.26
N LEU A 238 0.48 9.90 26.49
CA LEU A 238 0.72 10.90 27.56
C LEU A 238 -0.18 12.13 27.42
N MET A 239 -0.62 12.46 26.21
CA MET A 239 -1.53 13.59 25.96
C MET A 239 -2.88 13.42 26.68
N ALA A 240 -3.30 12.17 26.96
CA ALA A 240 -4.51 11.89 27.73
C ALA A 240 -4.44 12.47 29.15
N LEU A 241 -3.23 12.56 29.73
CA LEU A 241 -3.01 13.18 31.04
C LEU A 241 -3.28 14.70 30.99
N ALA A 242 -2.79 15.37 29.94
CA ALA A 242 -3.07 16.79 29.74
C ALA A 242 -4.57 17.03 29.56
N PHE A 243 -5.23 16.23 28.73
CA PHE A 243 -6.68 16.28 28.53
C PHE A 243 -7.47 16.07 29.83
N ALA A 244 -7.10 15.07 30.64
CA ALA A 244 -7.68 14.83 31.95
C ALA A 244 -7.54 16.04 32.89
N GLY A 245 -6.36 16.68 32.88
CA GLY A 245 -6.10 17.91 33.64
C GLY A 245 -7.05 19.05 33.25
N PHE A 246 -7.25 19.30 31.96
CA PHE A 246 -8.22 20.29 31.49
C PHE A 246 -9.66 19.93 31.88
N GLY A 247 -10.05 18.67 31.78
CA GLY A 247 -11.36 18.20 32.26
C GLY A 247 -11.58 18.45 33.76
N LEU A 248 -10.56 18.20 34.58
CA LEU A 248 -10.59 18.52 36.02
C LEU A 248 -10.73 20.03 36.25
N ILE A 249 -9.97 20.86 35.54
CA ILE A 249 -10.06 22.33 35.65
C ILE A 249 -11.48 22.80 35.31
N VAL A 250 -12.02 22.38 34.18
CA VAL A 250 -13.40 22.71 33.76
C VAL A 250 -14.41 22.33 34.84
N ALA A 251 -14.28 21.14 35.43
CA ALA A 251 -15.22 20.66 36.44
C ALA A 251 -15.03 21.28 37.83
N LEU A 252 -13.81 21.68 38.20
CA LEU A 252 -13.42 21.95 39.59
C LEU A 252 -12.67 23.28 39.81
N TRP A 253 -12.56 24.17 38.83
CA TRP A 253 -11.84 25.46 38.98
C TRP A 253 -12.32 26.32 40.15
N ARG A 254 -13.61 26.21 40.51
CA ARG A 254 -14.20 26.88 41.69
C ARG A 254 -13.97 26.16 43.02
N ARG A 255 -13.27 25.02 43.02
CA ARG A 255 -13.00 24.15 44.17
C ARG A 255 -11.51 23.73 44.19
N PRO A 256 -10.57 24.66 44.42
CA PRO A 256 -9.14 24.45 44.20
C PRO A 256 -8.55 23.28 45.00
N ALA A 257 -8.94 23.10 46.27
CA ALA A 257 -8.46 21.97 47.08
C ALA A 257 -8.85 20.60 46.48
N ARG A 258 -10.09 20.49 45.97
CA ARG A 258 -10.56 19.25 45.31
C ARG A 258 -9.91 19.07 43.94
N LEU A 259 -9.71 20.15 43.19
CA LEU A 259 -8.98 20.14 41.92
C LEU A 259 -7.55 19.59 42.11
N ILE A 260 -6.81 20.14 43.07
CA ILE A 260 -5.45 19.69 43.41
C ILE A 260 -5.48 18.22 43.85
N GLY A 261 -6.37 17.85 44.77
CA GLY A 261 -6.49 16.48 45.25
C GLY A 261 -6.77 15.47 44.13
N MET A 262 -7.74 15.76 43.24
CA MET A 262 -8.01 14.88 42.09
C MET A 262 -6.85 14.86 41.10
N GLY A 263 -6.22 16.02 40.85
CA GLY A 263 -5.08 16.14 39.95
C GLY A 263 -3.89 15.29 40.41
N VAL A 264 -3.57 15.34 41.71
CA VAL A 264 -2.54 14.48 42.33
C VAL A 264 -2.87 13.01 42.15
N LEU A 265 -4.12 12.59 42.37
CA LEU A 265 -4.52 11.18 42.18
C LEU A 265 -4.36 10.73 40.72
N VAL A 266 -4.75 11.56 39.74
CA VAL A 266 -4.57 11.25 38.32
C VAL A 266 -3.09 11.13 37.96
N VAL A 267 -2.27 12.10 38.36
CA VAL A 267 -0.82 12.09 38.08
C VAL A 267 -0.13 10.91 38.76
N ALA A 268 -0.44 10.66 40.04
CA ALA A 268 0.11 9.53 40.78
C ALA A 268 -0.29 8.19 40.16
N GLY A 269 -1.54 8.02 39.75
CA GLY A 269 -2.00 6.82 39.04
C GLY A 269 -1.27 6.61 37.71
N CYS A 270 -1.05 7.69 36.95
CA CYS A 270 -0.30 7.64 35.70
C CYS A 270 1.15 7.20 35.94
N LEU A 271 1.85 7.85 36.88
CA LEU A 271 3.24 7.57 37.21
C LEU A 271 3.43 6.19 37.86
N ALA A 272 2.45 5.69 38.62
CA ALA A 272 2.49 4.33 39.17
C ALA A 272 2.57 3.26 38.07
N VAL A 273 1.98 3.54 36.90
CA VAL A 273 2.00 2.62 35.76
C VAL A 273 3.19 2.89 34.84
N SER A 274 3.41 4.14 34.43
CA SER A 274 4.38 4.50 33.38
C SER A 274 5.69 5.12 33.88
N GLY A 275 5.76 5.53 35.14
CA GLY A 275 6.90 6.27 35.71
C GLY A 275 8.21 5.50 35.63
N TRP A 276 8.18 4.18 35.84
CA TRP A 276 9.37 3.33 35.73
C TRP A 276 9.97 3.34 34.32
N TRP A 277 9.15 3.49 33.27
CA TRP A 277 9.61 3.47 31.88
C TRP A 277 10.37 4.75 31.54
N PHE A 278 9.92 5.91 32.02
CA PHE A 278 10.66 7.17 31.91
C PHE A 278 12.00 7.12 32.65
N VAL A 279 12.01 6.57 33.87
CA VAL A 279 13.26 6.39 34.65
C VAL A 279 14.22 5.44 33.93
N ARG A 280 13.70 4.35 33.34
CA ARG A 280 14.50 3.42 32.53
C ARG A 280 15.14 4.15 31.34
N ASN A 281 14.35 4.87 30.56
CA ASN A 281 14.84 5.58 29.38
C ASN A 281 15.86 6.65 29.75
N TRP A 282 15.64 7.39 30.85
CA TRP A 282 16.61 8.33 31.38
C TRP A 282 17.96 7.66 31.68
N ARG A 283 17.95 6.50 32.36
CA ARG A 283 19.18 5.76 32.70
C ARG A 283 19.91 5.19 31.48
N LEU A 284 19.17 4.74 30.47
CA LEU A 284 19.75 4.12 29.27
C LEU A 284 20.22 5.15 28.24
N TYR A 285 19.48 6.24 28.07
CA TYR A 285 19.63 7.13 26.92
C TYR A 285 19.87 8.60 27.30
N GLY A 286 19.76 8.96 28.58
CA GLY A 286 19.77 10.38 29.02
C GLY A 286 18.55 11.18 28.56
N ASP A 287 17.56 10.52 27.96
CA ASP A 287 16.31 11.10 27.46
C ASP A 287 15.14 10.29 28.04
N PRO A 288 14.23 10.90 28.84
CA PRO A 288 13.14 10.16 29.46
C PRO A 288 12.15 9.60 28.43
N THR A 289 12.05 10.22 27.24
CA THR A 289 11.14 9.78 26.18
C THR A 289 11.74 8.72 25.28
N GLY A 290 13.08 8.58 25.25
CA GLY A 290 13.80 7.74 24.30
C GLY A 290 13.70 8.22 22.85
N MET A 291 13.23 9.45 22.62
CA MET A 291 12.98 10.00 21.29
C MET A 291 14.27 10.24 20.52
N SER A 292 15.34 10.65 21.20
CA SER A 292 16.66 10.82 20.57
C SER A 292 17.15 9.54 19.88
N MET A 293 16.95 8.40 20.54
CA MET A 293 17.33 7.10 20.00
C MET A 293 16.43 6.65 18.86
N MET A 294 15.11 6.87 18.97
CA MET A 294 14.18 6.63 17.84
C MET A 294 14.62 7.41 16.59
N LEU A 295 14.92 8.70 16.73
CA LEU A 295 15.37 9.57 15.64
C LEU A 295 16.72 9.16 15.05
N SER A 296 17.61 8.56 15.85
CA SER A 296 18.88 8.00 15.36
C SER A 296 18.70 6.80 14.43
N VAL A 297 17.55 6.11 14.48
CA VAL A 297 17.23 4.94 13.66
C VAL A 297 16.35 5.31 12.47
N VAL A 298 15.25 6.03 12.69
CA VAL A 298 14.29 6.39 11.62
C VAL A 298 14.82 7.51 10.70
N GLY A 299 15.78 8.31 11.19
CA GLY A 299 16.27 9.49 10.49
C GLY A 299 15.44 10.73 10.81
N GLY A 300 16.15 11.84 11.00
CA GLY A 300 15.54 13.15 11.23
C GLY A 300 15.37 13.95 9.95
N ARG A 301 14.52 14.98 9.99
CA ARG A 301 14.46 16.02 8.96
C ARG A 301 14.97 17.36 9.49
N SER A 302 15.64 18.14 8.64
CA SER A 302 16.22 19.44 9.00
C SER A 302 15.21 20.60 9.05
N GLY A 303 13.96 20.33 9.45
CA GLY A 303 12.88 21.31 9.55
C GLY A 303 11.63 20.97 8.72
N TRP A 304 10.63 21.85 8.75
CA TRP A 304 9.39 21.76 7.95
C TRP A 304 9.20 23.00 7.09
N PRO A 305 9.58 22.96 5.80
CA PRO A 305 9.34 24.08 4.89
C PRO A 305 7.84 24.37 4.75
N VAL A 306 7.46 25.65 4.67
CA VAL A 306 6.04 26.07 4.60
C VAL A 306 5.36 25.58 3.32
N ASP A 307 6.12 25.46 2.23
CA ASP A 307 5.67 24.99 0.92
C ASP A 307 5.23 23.52 0.92
N VAL A 308 5.81 22.67 1.78
CA VAL A 308 5.39 21.26 1.87
C VAL A 308 4.22 21.03 2.84
N VAL A 309 3.93 21.97 3.75
CA VAL A 309 2.86 21.83 4.77
C VAL A 309 1.51 21.47 4.16
N LEU A 310 1.12 22.16 3.09
CA LEU A 310 -0.17 21.90 2.45
C LEU A 310 -0.20 20.52 1.80
N SER A 311 0.89 20.12 1.13
CA SER A 311 0.99 18.79 0.52
C SER A 311 0.95 17.67 1.56
N ASP A 312 1.65 17.83 2.68
CA ASP A 312 1.64 16.90 3.82
C ASP A 312 0.24 16.81 4.46
N LEU A 313 -0.48 17.92 4.59
CA LEU A 313 -1.86 17.93 5.09
C LEU A 313 -2.82 17.21 4.14
N LEU A 314 -2.68 17.44 2.82
CA LEU A 314 -3.51 16.78 1.82
C LEU A 314 -3.21 15.27 1.75
N HIS A 315 -1.93 14.89 1.87
CA HIS A 315 -1.52 13.50 1.94
C HIS A 315 -2.02 12.83 3.23
N THR A 316 -1.91 13.51 4.38
CA THR A 316 -2.48 13.06 5.66
C THR A 316 -3.98 12.88 5.56
N TYR A 317 -4.70 13.78 4.88
CA TYR A 317 -6.13 13.67 4.67
C TYR A 317 -6.50 12.44 3.82
N ARG A 318 -5.81 12.20 2.70
CA ARG A 318 -6.00 10.99 1.87
C ARG A 318 -5.72 9.73 2.69
N SER A 319 -4.58 9.72 3.39
CA SER A 319 -4.15 8.63 4.24
C SER A 319 -5.10 8.37 5.41
N TYR A 320 -5.81 9.38 5.93
CA TYR A 320 -6.80 9.19 7.00
C TYR A 320 -8.01 8.37 6.53
N TRP A 321 -8.33 8.41 5.24
CA TRP A 321 -9.47 7.72 4.66
C TRP A 321 -9.12 6.40 3.99
N GLY A 322 -7.99 6.31 3.29
CA GLY A 322 -7.60 5.06 2.63
C GLY A 322 -6.35 5.17 1.76
N VAL A 323 -5.19 5.13 2.41
CA VAL A 323 -3.89 4.89 1.76
C VAL A 323 -3.25 3.74 2.52
N PHE A 324 -3.26 2.58 1.87
CA PHE A 324 -2.98 1.29 2.47
C PHE A 324 -1.50 0.90 2.29
N ALA A 325 -1.17 -0.37 2.54
CA ALA A 325 0.16 -0.94 2.33
C ALA A 325 0.84 -0.37 1.09
N CYS A 326 2.11 0.01 1.21
CA CYS A 326 2.93 0.47 0.09
C CYS A 326 2.37 1.66 -0.71
N GLU A 327 1.62 2.56 -0.05
CA GLU A 327 0.98 3.74 -0.68
C GLU A 327 -0.08 3.38 -1.73
N VAL A 328 -0.61 2.15 -1.70
CA VAL A 328 -1.72 1.73 -2.56
C VAL A 328 -3.01 2.40 -2.09
N ASP A 329 -3.71 3.06 -3.00
CA ASP A 329 -4.75 4.00 -2.62
C ASP A 329 -5.95 4.02 -3.58
N PHE A 330 -7.03 4.69 -3.19
CA PHE A 330 -8.22 4.78 -4.03
C PHE A 330 -7.99 5.69 -5.25
N PRO A 331 -8.74 5.49 -6.36
CA PRO A 331 -8.81 6.48 -7.43
C PRO A 331 -9.23 7.87 -6.90
N LEU A 332 -8.65 8.93 -7.49
CA LEU A 332 -8.84 10.31 -7.03
C LEU A 332 -10.30 10.74 -6.77
N PRO A 333 -11.30 10.36 -7.60
CA PRO A 333 -12.70 10.73 -7.36
C PRO A 333 -13.28 10.24 -6.03
N VAL A 334 -12.78 9.13 -5.48
CA VAL A 334 -13.27 8.58 -4.20
C VAL A 334 -12.95 9.54 -3.05
N TYR A 335 -11.79 10.20 -3.07
CA TYR A 335 -11.46 11.22 -2.08
C TYR A 335 -12.35 12.45 -2.14
N GLY A 336 -12.92 12.75 -3.32
CA GLY A 336 -13.95 13.77 -3.47
C GLY A 336 -15.22 13.45 -2.66
N LEU A 337 -15.57 12.16 -2.54
CA LEU A 337 -16.71 11.72 -1.71
C LEU A 337 -16.43 11.93 -0.22
N PHE A 338 -15.23 11.59 0.24
CA PHE A 338 -14.81 11.84 1.62
C PHE A 338 -14.79 13.35 1.95
N ALA A 339 -14.27 14.17 1.03
CA ALA A 339 -14.27 15.63 1.15
C ALA A 339 -15.70 16.17 1.22
N GLY A 340 -16.60 15.70 0.35
CA GLY A 340 -18.02 16.03 0.38
C GLY A 340 -18.67 15.69 1.71
N LEU A 341 -18.38 14.50 2.27
CA LEU A 341 -18.86 14.09 3.59
C LEU A 341 -18.37 15.02 4.71
N SER A 342 -17.08 15.39 4.71
CA SER A 342 -16.49 16.34 5.65
C SER A 342 -17.14 17.74 5.55
N ILE A 343 -17.38 18.23 4.33
CA ILE A 343 -18.04 19.52 4.08
C ILE A 343 -19.49 19.49 4.56
N LEU A 344 -20.24 18.42 4.26
CA LEU A 344 -21.62 18.25 4.73
C LEU A 344 -21.68 18.24 6.26
N ALA A 345 -20.76 17.53 6.91
CA ALA A 345 -20.65 17.55 8.37
C ALA A 345 -20.41 18.96 8.91
N LEU A 346 -19.50 19.72 8.29
CA LEU A 346 -19.23 21.12 8.66
C LEU A 346 -20.45 22.02 8.48
N VAL A 347 -21.16 21.92 7.35
CA VAL A 347 -22.39 22.69 7.10
C VAL A 347 -23.45 22.39 8.15
N GLY A 348 -23.65 21.12 8.48
CA GLY A 348 -24.59 20.73 9.52
C GLY A 348 -24.15 21.19 10.91
N TRP A 349 -22.85 21.20 11.19
CA TRP A 349 -22.31 21.75 12.43
C TRP A 349 -22.61 23.24 12.59
N LEU A 350 -22.32 24.05 11.56
CA LEU A 350 -22.60 25.49 11.56
C LEU A 350 -24.10 25.81 11.71
N ARG A 351 -24.98 24.92 11.25
CA ARG A 351 -26.43 25.05 11.47
C ARG A 351 -26.83 24.74 12.90
N GLY A 352 -26.23 23.70 13.49
CA GLY A 352 -26.58 23.19 14.82
C GLY A 352 -25.82 23.80 15.99
N GLU A 353 -24.77 24.59 15.77
CA GLU A 353 -23.92 25.13 16.84
C GLU A 353 -24.65 26.05 17.81
N ARG A 354 -25.64 26.81 17.28
CA ARG A 354 -26.42 27.77 18.05
C ARG A 354 -27.39 27.09 19.00
N ASP A 355 -27.76 25.85 18.68
CA ASP A 355 -28.70 25.03 19.44
C ASP A 355 -28.03 24.22 20.56
N ILE A 356 -26.69 24.23 20.64
CA ILE A 356 -25.94 23.50 21.68
C ILE A 356 -26.25 24.11 23.05
N PRO A 357 -26.84 23.34 23.99
CA PRO A 357 -27.11 23.81 25.34
C PRO A 357 -25.84 24.28 26.05
N ARG A 358 -25.94 25.30 26.91
CA ARG A 358 -24.78 25.87 27.62
C ARG A 358 -23.95 24.82 28.39
N GLY A 359 -24.61 23.79 28.94
CA GLY A 359 -23.95 22.70 29.65
C GLY A 359 -23.13 21.75 28.76
N GLU A 360 -23.34 21.78 27.44
CA GLU A 360 -22.68 20.90 26.47
C GLU A 360 -21.49 21.59 25.77
N ARG A 361 -21.38 22.92 25.89
CA ARG A 361 -20.28 23.71 25.30
C ARG A 361 -18.91 23.28 25.83
N TRP A 362 -18.81 22.91 27.11
CA TRP A 362 -17.56 22.45 27.70
C TRP A 362 -17.09 21.09 27.16
N PRO A 363 -17.93 20.04 27.10
CA PRO A 363 -17.59 18.82 26.36
C PRO A 363 -17.13 19.06 24.92
N VAL A 364 -17.80 19.95 24.17
CA VAL A 364 -17.40 20.30 22.80
C VAL A 364 -16.03 20.99 22.77
N ALA A 365 -15.79 21.94 23.67
CA ALA A 365 -14.50 22.62 23.80
C ALA A 365 -13.38 21.64 24.17
N LEU A 366 -13.67 20.64 25.01
CA LEU A 366 -12.73 19.56 25.32
C LEU A 366 -12.44 18.73 24.06
N LEU A 367 -13.43 18.31 23.28
CA LEU A 367 -13.17 17.59 22.02
C LEU A 367 -12.30 18.42 21.05
N ALA A 368 -12.57 19.71 20.92
CA ALA A 368 -11.74 20.61 20.11
C ALA A 368 -10.31 20.72 20.66
N LEU A 369 -10.14 20.78 21.98
CA LEU A 369 -8.83 20.73 22.63
C LEU A 369 -8.10 19.42 22.36
N TRP A 370 -8.77 18.26 22.42
CA TRP A 370 -8.15 16.98 22.09
C TRP A 370 -7.63 16.95 20.64
N LEU A 371 -8.46 17.42 19.70
CA LEU A 371 -8.06 17.55 18.31
C LEU A 371 -6.86 18.49 18.14
N ALA A 372 -6.85 19.63 18.85
CA ALA A 372 -5.73 20.57 18.83
C ALA A 372 -4.43 19.98 19.41
N LEU A 373 -4.53 19.18 20.47
CA LEU A 373 -3.38 18.46 21.04
C LEU A 373 -2.81 17.46 20.02
N VAL A 374 -3.66 16.67 19.36
CA VAL A 374 -3.22 15.71 18.32
C VAL A 374 -2.61 16.42 17.12
N MET A 375 -3.22 17.52 16.67
CA MET A 375 -2.67 18.36 15.61
C MET A 375 -1.29 18.92 16.00
N ALA A 376 -1.13 19.45 17.21
CA ALA A 376 0.17 19.95 17.69
C ALA A 376 1.22 18.83 17.76
N SER A 377 0.84 17.63 18.21
CA SER A 377 1.72 16.46 18.21
C SER A 377 2.10 16.04 16.78
N TRP A 378 1.17 16.03 15.85
CA TRP A 378 1.42 15.69 14.45
C TRP A 378 2.34 16.71 13.76
N VAL A 379 2.12 18.01 13.98
CA VAL A 379 3.01 19.09 13.49
C VAL A 379 4.41 18.90 14.05
N ARG A 380 4.53 18.68 15.37
CA ARG A 380 5.81 18.48 16.03
C ARG A 380 6.53 17.23 15.53
N TRP A 381 5.79 16.14 15.34
CA TRP A 381 6.35 14.87 14.88
C TRP A 381 6.86 14.99 13.46
N ASN A 382 6.04 15.60 12.58
CA ASN A 382 6.50 15.93 11.25
C ASN A 382 7.77 16.76 11.36
N GLN A 383 7.82 17.87 12.12
CA GLN A 383 9.04 18.71 12.23
C GLN A 383 10.33 17.94 12.58
N LEU A 384 10.21 16.78 13.22
CA LEU A 384 11.32 15.89 13.55
C LEU A 384 11.64 14.86 12.48
N THR A 385 10.63 14.26 11.84
CA THR A 385 10.80 13.20 10.83
C THR A 385 9.63 13.17 9.84
N TYR A 386 9.85 12.69 8.62
CA TYR A 386 8.80 12.63 7.60
C TYR A 386 7.73 11.59 7.98
N ALA A 387 6.53 12.05 8.36
CA ALA A 387 5.41 11.19 8.70
C ALA A 387 4.04 11.88 8.47
N PRO A 388 3.73 12.34 7.24
CA PRO A 388 2.43 12.93 6.91
C PRO A 388 1.31 11.87 6.80
N LEU A 389 1.22 10.96 7.78
CA LEU A 389 0.33 9.80 7.74
C LEU A 389 -0.97 10.06 8.51
N GLY A 390 -2.10 9.71 7.89
CA GLY A 390 -3.43 9.92 8.47
C GLY A 390 -3.72 9.04 9.68
N ARG A 391 -3.11 7.86 9.78
CA ARG A 391 -3.25 6.95 10.94
C ARG A 391 -2.86 7.61 12.28
N LEU A 392 -1.97 8.62 12.25
CA LEU A 392 -1.58 9.37 13.45
C LEU A 392 -2.74 10.19 14.04
N PHE A 393 -3.78 10.48 13.25
CA PHE A 393 -5.00 11.14 13.71
C PHE A 393 -6.05 10.16 14.26
N PHE A 394 -5.81 8.85 14.27
CA PHE A 394 -6.80 7.90 14.82
C PHE A 394 -6.97 8.02 16.33
N GLN A 395 -5.96 8.51 17.04
CA GLN A 395 -6.11 8.91 18.45
C GLN A 395 -7.13 10.05 18.58
N ALA A 396 -7.24 10.92 17.56
CA ALA A 396 -8.21 11.99 17.49
C ALA A 396 -9.61 11.52 17.04
N ASN A 397 -9.83 10.25 16.68
CA ASN A 397 -11.17 9.76 16.32
C ASN A 397 -12.17 9.91 17.47
N GLY A 398 -11.71 9.90 18.73
CA GLY A 398 -12.50 10.27 19.89
C GLY A 398 -13.05 11.70 19.87
N ALA A 399 -12.52 12.60 19.05
CA ALA A 399 -13.04 13.96 18.85
C ALA A 399 -13.57 14.19 17.43
N ILE A 400 -12.83 13.79 16.39
CA ILE A 400 -13.19 13.96 14.99
C ILE A 400 -14.56 13.33 14.71
N ALA A 401 -14.75 12.05 15.04
CA ALA A 401 -15.97 11.35 14.69
C ALA A 401 -17.21 11.86 15.46
N PRO A 402 -17.15 12.19 16.76
CA PRO A 402 -18.26 12.86 17.44
C PRO A 402 -18.62 14.23 16.87
N LEU A 403 -17.62 15.06 16.52
CA LEU A 403 -17.85 16.39 15.94
C LEU A 403 -18.50 16.28 14.54
N LEU A 404 -17.94 15.42 13.68
CA LEU A 404 -18.51 15.15 12.35
C LEU A 404 -19.90 14.50 12.46
N GLY A 405 -20.06 13.54 13.37
CA GLY A 405 -21.31 12.81 13.59
C GLY A 405 -22.44 13.73 14.07
N TYR A 406 -22.15 14.68 14.97
CA TYR A 406 -23.13 15.70 15.34
C TYR A 406 -23.46 16.61 14.15
N GLY A 407 -22.46 17.09 13.41
CA GLY A 407 -22.67 17.94 12.25
C GLY A 407 -23.60 17.28 11.23
N LEU A 408 -23.33 16.02 10.86
CA LEU A 408 -24.18 15.24 9.98
C LEU A 408 -25.59 15.04 10.54
N ALA A 409 -25.73 14.83 11.84
CA ALA A 409 -27.04 14.68 12.47
C ALA A 409 -27.90 15.97 12.42
N CYS A 410 -27.26 17.14 12.37
CA CYS A 410 -27.92 18.44 12.30
C CYS A 410 -28.32 18.87 10.86
N LEU A 411 -27.92 18.12 9.83
CA LEU A 411 -28.29 18.45 8.44
C LEU A 411 -29.78 18.30 8.13
N THR A 412 -30.47 17.41 8.83
CA THR A 412 -31.86 17.06 8.56
C THR A 412 -32.62 16.74 9.84
N ARG A 413 -33.94 16.89 9.81
CA ARG A 413 -34.83 16.49 10.91
C ARG A 413 -34.93 14.97 11.09
N ARG A 414 -34.42 14.17 10.13
CA ARG A 414 -34.44 12.70 10.17
C ARG A 414 -33.03 12.09 10.08
N PRO A 415 -32.16 12.32 11.07
CA PRO A 415 -30.73 11.97 11.00
C PRO A 415 -30.46 10.46 10.83
N ARG A 416 -31.44 9.59 11.17
CA ARG A 416 -31.35 8.14 10.92
C ARG A 416 -31.12 7.76 9.46
N TRP A 417 -31.67 8.53 8.51
CA TRP A 417 -31.47 8.26 7.08
C TRP A 417 -30.07 8.63 6.61
N ILE A 418 -29.50 9.70 7.18
CA ILE A 418 -28.09 10.05 6.97
C ILE A 418 -27.20 8.96 7.56
N ALA A 419 -27.48 8.49 8.78
CA ALA A 419 -26.74 7.38 9.38
C ALA A 419 -26.76 6.12 8.51
N ALA A 420 -27.92 5.74 7.98
CA ALA A 420 -28.03 4.61 7.07
C ALA A 420 -27.25 4.82 5.77
N GLY A 421 -27.41 5.98 5.11
CA GLY A 421 -26.71 6.28 3.84
C GLY A 421 -25.20 6.36 4.00
N VAL A 422 -24.72 7.05 5.03
CA VAL A 422 -23.29 7.15 5.36
C VAL A 422 -22.73 5.78 5.73
N GLY A 423 -23.46 4.99 6.52
CA GLY A 423 -23.06 3.64 6.89
C GLY A 423 -22.91 2.72 5.69
N VAL A 424 -23.89 2.71 4.77
CA VAL A 424 -23.84 1.92 3.54
C VAL A 424 -22.68 2.36 2.65
N LEU A 425 -22.56 3.67 2.39
CA LEU A 425 -21.49 4.21 1.55
C LEU A 425 -20.10 3.86 2.08
N LEU A 426 -19.83 4.14 3.35
CA LEU A 426 -18.51 3.92 3.95
C LEU A 426 -18.19 2.44 4.12
N SER A 427 -19.17 1.59 4.44
CA SER A 427 -18.97 0.15 4.50
C SER A 427 -18.67 -0.42 3.10
N ALA A 428 -19.39 0.05 2.07
CA ALA A 428 -19.11 -0.34 0.69
C ALA A 428 -17.70 0.09 0.25
N LEU A 429 -17.30 1.34 0.54
CA LEU A 429 -15.95 1.81 0.24
C LEU A 429 -14.87 1.04 1.03
N SER A 430 -15.14 0.63 2.27
CA SER A 430 -14.21 -0.23 3.04
C SER A 430 -14.05 -1.61 2.41
N VAL A 431 -15.15 -2.23 1.97
CA VAL A 431 -15.08 -3.52 1.25
C VAL A 431 -14.37 -3.37 -0.09
N VAL A 432 -14.63 -2.30 -0.84
CA VAL A 432 -13.91 -1.98 -2.08
C VAL A 432 -12.42 -1.78 -1.82
N GLY A 433 -12.05 -1.09 -0.75
CA GLY A 433 -10.65 -0.91 -0.36
C GLY A 433 -9.94 -2.24 -0.10
N ALA A 434 -10.58 -3.18 0.59
CA ALA A 434 -10.02 -4.50 0.79
C ALA A 434 -9.94 -5.30 -0.53
N LEU A 435 -11.06 -5.45 -1.25
CA LEU A 435 -11.18 -6.41 -2.34
C LEU A 435 -10.70 -5.92 -3.71
N LEU A 436 -10.77 -4.61 -3.97
CA LEU A 436 -10.48 -4.03 -5.28
C LEU A 436 -9.27 -3.10 -5.28
N VAL A 437 -8.73 -2.73 -4.10
CA VAL A 437 -7.52 -1.91 -3.98
C VAL A 437 -6.36 -2.75 -3.42
N ILE A 438 -6.47 -3.30 -2.21
CA ILE A 438 -5.39 -4.10 -1.62
C ILE A 438 -5.24 -5.45 -2.31
N ARG A 439 -6.29 -6.28 -2.37
CA ARG A 439 -6.17 -7.65 -2.90
C ARG A 439 -5.46 -7.70 -4.27
N PRO A 440 -5.84 -6.90 -5.28
CA PRO A 440 -5.21 -6.97 -6.60
C PRO A 440 -3.75 -6.53 -6.58
N ALA A 441 -3.35 -5.63 -5.68
CA ALA A 441 -1.98 -5.14 -5.58
C ALA A 441 -0.98 -6.20 -5.10
N PHE A 442 -1.46 -7.20 -4.35
CA PHE A 442 -0.65 -8.27 -3.77
C PHE A 442 -1.07 -9.67 -4.24
N THR A 443 -1.89 -9.77 -5.29
CA THR A 443 -2.36 -11.08 -5.78
C THR A 443 -1.18 -11.88 -6.34
N LEU A 444 -0.98 -13.08 -5.80
CA LEU A 444 -0.04 -14.06 -6.36
C LEU A 444 -0.54 -14.58 -7.72
N PRO A 445 0.37 -15.02 -8.61
CA PRO A 445 0.00 -15.59 -9.90
C PRO A 445 -0.87 -16.84 -9.71
N VAL A 446 -1.66 -17.17 -10.73
CA VAL A 446 -2.50 -18.36 -10.68
C VAL A 446 -1.61 -19.59 -10.82
N ILE A 447 -1.70 -20.48 -9.84
CA ILE A 447 -0.96 -21.75 -9.84
C ILE A 447 -1.93 -22.87 -10.23
N HIS A 448 -1.64 -23.54 -11.33
CA HIS A 448 -2.41 -24.64 -11.87
C HIS A 448 -1.71 -25.96 -11.58
N PRO A 449 -2.44 -27.05 -11.27
CA PRO A 449 -1.87 -28.38 -11.37
C PRO A 449 -1.56 -28.69 -12.84
N ALA A 450 -0.49 -29.44 -13.12
CA ALA A 450 -0.05 -29.79 -14.48
C ALA A 450 -1.18 -30.32 -15.40
N THR A 451 -2.20 -30.96 -14.83
CA THR A 451 -3.31 -31.56 -15.58
C THR A 451 -4.43 -30.58 -15.96
N ALA A 452 -4.44 -29.35 -15.43
CA ALA A 452 -5.53 -28.38 -15.61
C ALA A 452 -5.06 -27.02 -16.15
N VAL A 453 -3.85 -26.96 -16.69
CA VAL A 453 -3.27 -25.72 -17.21
C VAL A 453 -4.04 -25.26 -18.46
N PRO A 454 -4.45 -23.99 -18.53
CA PRO A 454 -4.96 -23.40 -19.77
C PRO A 454 -3.92 -23.49 -20.88
N ALA A 455 -4.34 -23.83 -22.10
CA ALA A 455 -3.43 -23.82 -23.24
C ALA A 455 -2.91 -22.38 -23.49
N PRO A 456 -1.59 -22.15 -23.50
CA PRO A 456 -1.05 -20.84 -23.79
C PRO A 456 -1.39 -20.43 -25.23
N ALA A 457 -1.57 -19.13 -25.47
CA ALA A 457 -1.87 -18.62 -26.81
C ALA A 457 -0.76 -18.95 -27.82
N GLN A 458 0.48 -18.99 -27.35
CA GLN A 458 1.64 -19.50 -28.09
C GLN A 458 2.30 -20.60 -27.25
N SER A 459 2.17 -21.86 -27.68
CA SER A 459 2.90 -22.97 -27.08
C SER A 459 4.35 -22.97 -27.56
N LEU A 460 5.27 -23.29 -26.67
CA LEU A 460 6.68 -23.46 -27.01
C LEU A 460 6.99 -24.96 -27.18
N PRO A 461 7.98 -25.34 -28.02
CA PRO A 461 8.66 -26.63 -27.90
C PRO A 461 9.28 -26.76 -26.49
N THR A 462 9.81 -27.92 -26.12
CA THR A 462 10.38 -28.15 -24.78
C THR A 462 11.49 -27.13 -24.51
N THR A 463 11.17 -26.08 -23.74
CA THR A 463 11.99 -24.89 -23.58
C THR A 463 12.24 -24.64 -22.10
N ALA A 464 13.48 -24.52 -21.68
CA ALA A 464 13.81 -24.35 -20.27
C ALA A 464 14.90 -23.30 -20.00
N PHE A 465 14.79 -22.60 -18.87
CA PHE A 465 15.86 -21.84 -18.26
C PHE A 465 16.66 -22.76 -17.32
N GLY A 466 17.88 -23.08 -17.73
CA GLY A 466 18.68 -24.12 -17.12
C GLY A 466 18.01 -25.48 -17.26
N ASP A 467 18.04 -26.26 -16.18
CA ASP A 467 17.46 -27.60 -16.07
C ASP A 467 16.36 -27.68 -14.99
N GLU A 468 15.83 -26.51 -14.60
CA GLU A 468 14.96 -26.33 -13.43
C GLU A 468 13.59 -25.76 -13.77
N ILE A 469 13.53 -24.80 -14.70
CA ILE A 469 12.32 -24.05 -15.02
C ILE A 469 11.99 -24.26 -16.49
N GLU A 470 10.92 -24.98 -16.78
CA GLU A 470 10.35 -25.09 -18.12
C GLU A 470 9.40 -23.91 -18.41
N VAL A 471 9.38 -23.43 -19.64
CA VAL A 471 8.44 -22.43 -20.15
C VAL A 471 7.55 -23.11 -21.18
N LEU A 472 6.30 -23.39 -20.79
CA LEU A 472 5.34 -24.13 -21.62
C LEU A 472 4.80 -23.28 -22.78
N GLY A 473 4.78 -21.97 -22.58
CA GLY A 473 4.29 -21.03 -23.57
C GLY A 473 4.12 -19.62 -23.00
N TYR A 474 3.56 -18.75 -23.82
CA TYR A 474 3.35 -17.36 -23.48
C TYR A 474 2.14 -16.76 -24.20
N ASP A 475 1.76 -15.56 -23.76
CA ASP A 475 0.83 -14.68 -24.46
C ASP A 475 1.38 -13.24 -24.42
N VAL A 476 1.43 -12.58 -25.58
CA VAL A 476 1.87 -11.19 -25.73
C VAL A 476 0.80 -10.41 -26.48
N GLN A 477 0.17 -9.46 -25.80
CA GLN A 477 -0.93 -8.69 -26.35
C GLN A 477 -0.99 -7.24 -25.84
N PRO A 478 -1.45 -6.28 -26.68
CA PRO A 478 -1.67 -6.44 -28.12
C PRO A 478 -0.35 -6.53 -28.90
N ARG A 479 -0.39 -7.04 -30.14
CA ARG A 479 0.81 -7.13 -31.01
C ARG A 479 1.26 -5.80 -31.63
N SER A 480 0.48 -4.75 -31.44
CA SER A 480 0.80 -3.37 -31.82
C SER A 480 0.39 -2.44 -30.70
N VAL A 481 1.31 -1.60 -30.24
CA VAL A 481 1.11 -0.62 -29.16
C VAL A 481 1.69 0.74 -29.55
N GLU A 482 1.10 1.80 -28.99
CA GLU A 482 1.58 3.17 -29.11
C GLU A 482 2.33 3.64 -27.85
N PRO A 483 3.14 4.73 -27.94
CA PRO A 483 3.79 5.33 -26.79
C PRO A 483 2.82 5.62 -25.64
N GLY A 484 3.15 5.16 -24.42
CA GLY A 484 2.32 5.32 -23.22
C GLY A 484 1.25 4.24 -23.01
N GLU A 485 0.98 3.40 -24.01
CA GLU A 485 0.12 2.23 -23.88
C GLU A 485 0.81 1.12 -23.07
N ILE A 486 0.05 0.06 -22.78
CA ILE A 486 0.49 -1.07 -21.97
C ILE A 486 0.56 -2.31 -22.85
N LEU A 487 1.71 -2.98 -22.83
CA LEU A 487 1.90 -4.32 -23.38
C LEU A 487 1.74 -5.34 -22.25
N GLU A 488 0.83 -6.29 -22.40
CA GLU A 488 0.64 -7.40 -21.47
C GLU A 488 1.46 -8.60 -21.93
N VAL A 489 2.22 -9.19 -20.99
CA VAL A 489 3.03 -10.38 -21.21
C VAL A 489 2.65 -11.41 -20.16
N THR A 490 2.18 -12.58 -20.59
CA THR A 490 1.88 -13.72 -19.73
C THR A 490 2.85 -14.85 -20.04
N LEU A 491 3.43 -15.47 -19.01
CA LEU A 491 4.35 -16.60 -19.11
C LEU A 491 3.83 -17.78 -18.30
N PHE A 492 3.95 -18.98 -18.86
CA PHE A 492 3.54 -20.22 -18.22
C PHE A 492 4.79 -21.01 -17.82
N PHE A 493 5.15 -20.96 -16.55
CA PHE A 493 6.34 -21.62 -16.02
C PHE A 493 5.99 -22.92 -15.32
N GLN A 494 6.83 -23.94 -15.45
CA GLN A 494 6.75 -25.17 -14.65
C GLN A 494 8.07 -25.45 -13.96
N ALA A 495 8.05 -25.66 -12.65
CA ALA A 495 9.21 -26.16 -11.93
C ALA A 495 9.36 -27.66 -12.21
N LEU A 496 10.49 -28.05 -12.79
CA LEU A 496 10.81 -29.45 -13.09
C LEU A 496 11.33 -30.20 -11.86
N ARG A 497 11.95 -29.47 -10.94
CA ARG A 497 12.55 -29.96 -9.69
C ARG A 497 12.64 -28.83 -8.67
N PRO A 498 12.96 -29.10 -7.39
CA PRO A 498 13.17 -28.05 -6.40
C PRO A 498 14.24 -27.05 -6.86
N ILE A 499 13.94 -25.76 -6.76
CA ILE A 499 14.81 -24.67 -7.22
C ILE A 499 15.56 -24.11 -6.00
N PRO A 500 16.89 -24.27 -5.91
CA PRO A 500 17.63 -23.93 -4.69
C PRO A 500 17.91 -22.43 -4.52
N ALA A 501 17.57 -21.61 -5.51
CA ALA A 501 17.86 -20.18 -5.53
C ALA A 501 16.66 -19.38 -6.06
N ASP A 502 16.60 -18.11 -5.65
CA ASP A 502 15.64 -17.15 -6.20
C ASP A 502 16.21 -16.48 -7.44
N TYR A 503 15.49 -16.64 -8.55
CA TYR A 503 15.79 -16.03 -9.84
C TYR A 503 14.89 -14.81 -10.07
N THR A 504 15.50 -13.79 -10.66
CA THR A 504 14.83 -12.62 -11.21
C THR A 504 14.52 -12.86 -12.67
N LEU A 505 13.30 -12.51 -13.07
CA LEU A 505 12.89 -12.39 -14.46
C LEU A 505 13.17 -10.96 -14.97
N ALA A 506 13.83 -10.85 -16.11
CA ALA A 506 13.86 -9.64 -16.92
C ALA A 506 12.99 -9.82 -18.16
N LEU A 507 12.07 -8.88 -18.41
CA LEU A 507 11.33 -8.73 -19.65
C LEU A 507 11.83 -7.51 -20.41
N GLN A 508 12.23 -7.72 -21.66
CA GLN A 508 12.89 -6.71 -22.48
C GLN A 508 12.19 -6.53 -23.82
N LEU A 509 12.15 -5.29 -24.31
CA LEU A 509 11.86 -4.98 -25.71
C LEU A 509 13.18 -4.63 -26.40
N LEU A 510 13.69 -5.56 -27.19
CA LEU A 510 15.00 -5.50 -27.85
C LEU A 510 14.86 -5.14 -29.32
N SER A 511 15.76 -4.31 -29.87
CA SER A 511 15.78 -4.05 -31.31
C SER A 511 16.04 -5.35 -32.07
N PRO A 512 15.21 -5.71 -33.07
CA PRO A 512 15.46 -6.86 -33.93
C PRO A 512 16.44 -6.52 -35.07
N VAL A 513 16.83 -5.25 -35.22
CA VAL A 513 17.73 -4.78 -36.29
C VAL A 513 19.15 -5.25 -36.01
N SER A 514 19.76 -5.96 -36.97
CA SER A 514 21.13 -6.45 -36.86
C SER A 514 22.13 -5.30 -36.61
N GLY A 515 22.96 -5.45 -35.58
CA GLY A 515 23.96 -4.46 -35.17
C GLY A 515 23.45 -3.38 -34.21
N GLU A 516 22.14 -3.29 -33.95
CA GLU A 516 21.60 -2.43 -32.91
C GLU A 516 21.51 -3.17 -31.57
N THR A 517 21.87 -2.48 -30.48
CA THR A 517 21.81 -3.02 -29.10
C THR A 517 20.76 -2.32 -28.24
N THR A 518 19.85 -1.57 -28.87
CA THR A 518 18.87 -0.75 -28.17
C THR A 518 17.86 -1.63 -27.44
N THR A 519 17.60 -1.29 -26.17
CA THR A 519 16.53 -1.88 -25.35
C THR A 519 15.53 -0.77 -25.02
N LEU A 520 14.31 -0.88 -25.54
CA LEU A 520 13.27 0.13 -25.32
C LEU A 520 12.67 0.04 -23.91
N VAL A 521 12.47 -1.19 -23.43
CA VAL A 521 11.93 -1.49 -22.10
C VAL A 521 12.84 -2.55 -21.48
N ASN A 522 13.20 -2.35 -20.22
CA ASN A 522 13.85 -3.35 -19.39
C ASN A 522 13.14 -3.41 -18.03
N PHE A 523 12.33 -4.43 -17.83
CA PHE A 523 11.55 -4.62 -16.60
C PHE A 523 12.08 -5.84 -15.85
N ASN A 524 12.50 -5.63 -14.60
CA ASN A 524 13.00 -6.69 -13.73
C ASN A 524 12.02 -6.96 -12.59
N THR A 525 11.87 -8.22 -12.23
CA THR A 525 10.92 -8.66 -11.20
C THR A 525 11.35 -10.00 -10.61
N VAL A 526 11.18 -10.17 -9.30
CA VAL A 526 11.00 -11.54 -8.76
C VAL A 526 9.64 -12.02 -9.28
N PRO A 527 9.47 -13.27 -9.74
CA PRO A 527 8.19 -13.72 -10.30
C PRO A 527 6.97 -13.40 -9.43
N GLY A 528 5.79 -13.40 -10.04
CA GLY A 528 4.54 -13.02 -9.36
C GLY A 528 4.48 -11.53 -8.99
N ASN A 529 4.95 -10.65 -9.88
CA ASN A 529 5.01 -9.20 -9.64
C ASN A 529 5.78 -8.80 -8.39
N GLY A 530 6.91 -9.44 -8.13
CA GLY A 530 7.78 -9.15 -6.98
C GLY A 530 7.48 -9.98 -5.74
N ASN A 531 6.51 -10.89 -5.80
CA ASN A 531 5.89 -11.50 -4.62
C ASN A 531 6.15 -13.01 -4.50
N LEU A 532 6.59 -13.70 -5.54
CA LEU A 532 6.72 -15.17 -5.58
C LEU A 532 8.17 -15.58 -5.91
N PRO A 533 9.00 -15.88 -4.90
CA PRO A 533 10.37 -16.37 -5.11
C PRO A 533 10.35 -17.70 -5.87
N THR A 534 11.32 -17.94 -6.76
CA THR A 534 11.39 -19.23 -7.48
C THR A 534 11.69 -20.41 -6.57
N SER A 535 12.34 -20.18 -5.42
CA SER A 535 12.62 -21.25 -4.45
C SER A 535 11.37 -21.83 -3.76
N THR A 536 10.24 -21.11 -3.79
CA THR A 536 8.98 -21.59 -3.22
C THR A 536 8.13 -22.40 -4.20
N TRP A 537 8.55 -22.51 -5.46
CA TRP A 537 7.80 -23.21 -6.50
C TRP A 537 7.84 -24.72 -6.26
N ALA A 538 6.66 -25.36 -6.16
CA ALA A 538 6.60 -26.80 -6.04
C ALA A 538 6.78 -27.50 -7.40
N PRO A 539 7.56 -28.59 -7.47
CA PRO A 539 7.75 -29.34 -8.71
C PRO A 539 6.41 -29.82 -9.30
N GLY A 540 6.24 -29.63 -10.60
CA GLY A 540 5.04 -30.04 -11.34
C GLY A 540 3.91 -29.00 -11.33
N GLU A 541 3.95 -27.97 -10.49
CA GLU A 541 3.01 -26.86 -10.57
C GLU A 541 3.32 -25.97 -11.78
N VAL A 542 2.25 -25.43 -12.39
CA VAL A 542 2.37 -24.49 -13.50
C VAL A 542 1.89 -23.11 -13.08
N ILE A 543 2.77 -22.14 -13.17
CA ILE A 543 2.56 -20.77 -12.75
C ILE A 543 2.23 -19.93 -13.97
N GLU A 544 1.02 -19.38 -13.97
CA GLU A 544 0.58 -18.41 -14.97
C GLU A 544 0.86 -17.00 -14.46
N ASP A 545 1.96 -16.42 -14.94
CA ASP A 545 2.50 -15.17 -14.43
C ASP A 545 2.30 -14.02 -15.43
N ARG A 546 1.69 -12.93 -14.97
CA ARG A 546 1.17 -11.84 -15.82
C ARG A 546 1.81 -10.50 -15.49
N TYR A 547 2.32 -9.82 -16.50
CA TYR A 547 3.06 -8.57 -16.39
C TYR A 547 2.52 -7.48 -17.31
N ARG A 548 2.49 -6.25 -16.80
CA ARG A 548 2.05 -5.07 -17.58
C ARG A 548 3.22 -4.12 -17.82
N LEU A 549 3.70 -4.05 -19.05
CA LEU A 549 4.84 -3.24 -19.45
C LEU A 549 4.36 -1.93 -20.07
N ARG A 550 4.64 -0.80 -19.41
CA ARG A 550 4.33 0.53 -19.95
C ARG A 550 5.33 0.90 -21.05
N ILE A 551 4.84 1.20 -22.24
CA ILE A 551 5.69 1.70 -23.32
C ILE A 551 6.11 3.15 -23.02
N PRO A 552 7.40 3.51 -23.16
CA PRO A 552 7.85 4.88 -22.98
C PRO A 552 7.11 5.86 -23.89
N TRP A 553 6.78 7.05 -23.37
CA TRP A 553 6.14 8.12 -24.17
C TRP A 553 7.03 8.65 -25.31
N ARG A 554 8.33 8.43 -25.22
CA ARG A 554 9.31 8.84 -26.24
C ARG A 554 9.88 7.59 -26.93
N VAL A 555 9.41 7.35 -28.14
CA VAL A 555 9.92 6.32 -29.05
C VAL A 555 10.46 7.03 -30.29
N GLU A 556 11.72 6.79 -30.64
CA GLU A 556 12.41 7.53 -31.72
C GLU A 556 11.84 7.24 -33.10
N ARG A 557 11.50 5.97 -33.36
CA ARG A 557 10.94 5.52 -34.62
C ARG A 557 10.01 4.34 -34.40
N ALA A 558 8.95 4.27 -35.20
CA ALA A 558 8.05 3.13 -35.18
C ALA A 558 8.80 1.91 -35.72
N GLN A 559 8.84 0.82 -34.97
CA GLN A 559 9.44 -0.43 -35.41
C GLN A 559 8.88 -1.65 -34.69
N ALA A 560 9.18 -2.85 -35.21
CA ALA A 560 8.99 -4.07 -34.44
C ALA A 560 10.08 -4.17 -33.35
N TRP A 561 9.70 -4.70 -32.21
CA TRP A 561 10.57 -4.98 -31.07
C TRP A 561 10.45 -6.44 -30.69
N ARG A 562 11.58 -7.10 -30.44
CA ARG A 562 11.60 -8.47 -29.93
C ARG A 562 11.31 -8.45 -28.44
N VAL A 563 10.26 -9.15 -28.03
CA VAL A 563 10.01 -9.40 -26.61
C VAL A 563 10.96 -10.51 -26.17
N GLY A 564 11.81 -10.23 -25.17
CA GLY A 564 12.79 -11.17 -24.65
C GLY A 564 12.60 -11.41 -23.15
N ALA A 565 12.71 -12.66 -22.72
CA ALA A 565 12.74 -13.06 -21.31
C ALA A 565 14.11 -13.60 -20.92
N ILE A 566 14.60 -13.20 -19.75
CA ILE A 566 15.86 -13.66 -19.17
C ILE A 566 15.61 -14.04 -17.71
N MET A 567 16.10 -15.20 -17.28
CA MET A 567 16.16 -15.57 -15.86
C MET A 567 17.60 -15.41 -15.37
N PHE A 568 17.80 -14.72 -14.25
CA PHE A 568 19.13 -14.53 -13.67
C PHE A 568 19.11 -14.48 -12.15
N ARG A 569 20.21 -14.83 -11.50
CA ARG A 569 20.34 -14.77 -10.04
C ARG A 569 20.87 -13.41 -9.58
N GLN A 570 20.38 -12.93 -8.44
CA GLN A 570 21.00 -11.81 -7.72
C GLN A 570 21.85 -12.29 -6.54
N PRO A 571 22.92 -11.56 -6.17
CA PRO A 571 23.39 -10.31 -6.77
C PRO A 571 24.41 -10.50 -7.92
N ASP A 572 24.86 -11.72 -8.20
CA ASP A 572 25.96 -11.99 -9.16
C ASP A 572 25.58 -11.78 -10.63
N GLY A 573 24.28 -11.66 -10.95
CA GLY A 573 23.80 -11.44 -12.30
C GLY A 573 23.91 -12.68 -13.19
N GLN A 574 24.15 -13.86 -12.62
CA GLN A 574 24.34 -15.07 -13.41
C GLN A 574 23.05 -15.44 -14.15
N GLN A 575 23.07 -15.30 -15.47
CA GLN A 575 21.96 -15.70 -16.33
C GLN A 575 21.85 -17.23 -16.42
N ARG A 576 20.61 -17.71 -16.50
CA ARG A 576 20.30 -19.10 -16.79
C ARG A 576 20.27 -19.29 -18.30
N PRO A 577 21.00 -20.29 -18.83
CA PRO A 577 20.97 -20.57 -20.27
C PRO A 577 19.58 -21.05 -20.67
N VAL A 578 19.15 -20.69 -21.87
CA VAL A 578 17.94 -21.20 -22.50
C VAL A 578 18.31 -22.48 -23.26
N SER A 579 17.49 -23.51 -23.12
CA SER A 579 17.55 -24.71 -23.96
C SER A 579 16.21 -24.90 -24.69
N ILE A 580 16.26 -25.36 -25.94
CA ILE A 580 15.09 -25.69 -26.77
C ILE A 580 15.30 -27.10 -27.32
N ASP A 581 14.36 -28.01 -27.04
CA ASP A 581 14.44 -29.44 -27.36
C ASP A 581 15.79 -30.06 -26.91
N GLY A 582 16.27 -29.61 -25.74
CA GLY A 582 17.55 -30.03 -25.14
C GLY A 582 18.80 -29.41 -25.76
N GLN A 583 18.69 -28.54 -26.77
CA GLN A 583 19.81 -27.85 -27.40
C GLN A 583 20.01 -26.44 -26.81
N PRO A 584 21.26 -25.98 -26.56
CA PRO A 584 21.51 -24.62 -26.10
C PRO A 584 21.03 -23.55 -27.10
N ALA A 585 20.30 -22.55 -26.61
CA ALA A 585 19.67 -21.49 -27.40
C ALA A 585 20.05 -20.06 -26.92
N GLY A 586 21.21 -19.92 -26.25
CA GLY A 586 21.67 -18.65 -25.68
C GLY A 586 21.10 -18.39 -24.28
N ASN A 587 20.89 -17.13 -23.92
CA ASN A 587 20.40 -16.74 -22.57
C ASN A 587 19.09 -15.91 -22.62
N VAL A 588 18.57 -15.63 -23.81
CA VAL A 588 17.38 -14.82 -24.01
C VAL A 588 16.32 -15.67 -24.70
N LEU A 589 15.19 -15.87 -24.05
CA LEU A 589 14.03 -16.52 -24.66
C LEU A 589 13.23 -15.48 -25.44
N GLY A 590 13.13 -15.64 -26.76
CA GLY A 590 12.32 -14.76 -27.60
C GLY A 590 10.83 -15.12 -27.51
N LEU A 591 9.98 -14.14 -27.18
CA LEU A 591 8.53 -14.26 -27.03
C LEU A 591 7.77 -13.60 -28.20
N GLY A 592 8.41 -13.54 -29.37
CA GLY A 592 7.84 -12.92 -30.58
C GLY A 592 8.16 -11.43 -30.75
N LEU A 593 7.49 -10.83 -31.73
CA LEU A 593 7.66 -9.43 -32.14
C LEU A 593 6.38 -8.63 -31.83
N VAL A 594 6.57 -7.39 -31.37
CA VAL A 594 5.50 -6.41 -31.14
C VAL A 594 5.83 -5.13 -31.90
N ARG A 595 4.88 -4.57 -32.64
CA ARG A 595 5.02 -3.24 -33.24
C ARG A 595 4.89 -2.19 -32.15
N VAL A 596 5.87 -1.31 -32.03
CA VAL A 596 5.75 -0.09 -31.21
C VAL A 596 5.75 1.11 -32.13
N GLY A 597 4.69 1.91 -32.06
CA GLY A 597 4.57 3.14 -32.83
C GLY A 597 5.50 4.25 -32.34
N ALA A 598 5.48 5.37 -33.05
CA ALA A 598 6.22 6.58 -32.67
C ALA A 598 5.31 7.80 -32.87
N PRO A 599 5.45 8.83 -32.01
CA PRO A 599 4.52 9.95 -31.98
C PRO A 599 4.69 10.93 -33.17
N GLN A 600 5.77 10.82 -33.94
CA GLN A 600 6.00 11.64 -35.12
C GLN A 600 6.02 10.78 -36.38
N GLU A 601 5.17 11.13 -37.35
CA GLU A 601 5.30 10.59 -38.69
C GLU A 601 6.63 11.04 -39.31
N PRO A 602 7.36 10.15 -39.99
CA PRO A 602 8.55 10.52 -40.74
C PRO A 602 8.21 11.62 -41.77
N GLN A 603 8.83 12.79 -41.63
CA GLN A 603 8.70 13.83 -42.64
C GLN A 603 9.49 13.43 -43.88
N VAL A 604 8.83 13.43 -45.05
CA VAL A 604 9.49 13.25 -46.34
C VAL A 604 10.02 14.61 -46.81
N PRO A 605 11.35 14.75 -47.01
CA PRO A 605 11.94 15.96 -47.59
C PRO A 605 11.30 16.30 -48.93
N ALA A 606 11.22 17.59 -49.28
CA ALA A 606 10.52 18.02 -50.50
C ALA A 606 11.17 17.43 -51.75
N GLU A 607 12.50 17.39 -51.78
CA GLU A 607 13.35 16.80 -52.81
C GLU A 607 13.20 15.28 -52.95
N ALA A 608 12.67 14.61 -51.93
CA ALA A 608 12.46 13.18 -51.93
C ALA A 608 11.02 12.79 -52.32
N ARG A 609 10.06 13.73 -52.40
CA ARG A 609 8.66 13.40 -52.67
C ARG A 609 8.45 13.01 -54.12
N LEU A 610 7.72 11.93 -54.35
CA LEU A 610 7.31 11.53 -55.68
C LEU A 610 6.09 12.36 -56.13
N GLU A 611 6.14 12.92 -57.34
CA GLU A 611 5.02 13.66 -57.92
C GLU A 611 3.78 12.78 -58.10
N SER A 612 3.98 11.48 -58.36
CA SER A 612 2.93 10.46 -58.45
C SER A 612 3.29 9.28 -57.57
N PRO A 613 2.75 9.20 -56.34
CA PRO A 613 2.97 8.05 -55.45
C PRO A 613 2.59 6.73 -56.13
N THR A 614 3.46 5.73 -56.03
CA THR A 614 3.27 4.43 -56.66
C THR A 614 2.64 3.47 -55.67
N THR A 615 1.51 2.86 -56.01
CA THR A 615 0.84 1.87 -55.16
C THR A 615 1.16 0.44 -55.62
N PHE A 616 1.65 -0.39 -54.70
CA PHE A 616 1.95 -1.80 -54.86
C PHE A 616 0.83 -2.63 -54.21
N GLY A 617 0.23 -3.54 -54.98
CA GLY A 617 -0.80 -4.45 -54.49
C GLY A 617 -2.02 -3.79 -53.84
N GLY A 618 -2.25 -2.48 -54.07
CA GLY A 618 -3.33 -1.69 -53.45
C GLY A 618 -3.09 -1.28 -51.99
N ALA A 619 -2.12 -1.89 -51.29
CA ALA A 619 -1.95 -1.73 -49.84
C ALA A 619 -0.66 -1.00 -49.42
N LEU A 620 0.34 -0.91 -50.30
CA LEU A 620 1.61 -0.24 -50.04
C LEU A 620 1.79 0.93 -51.01
N GLU A 621 2.07 2.12 -50.51
CA GLU A 621 2.33 3.30 -51.33
C GLU A 621 3.78 3.77 -51.11
N LEU A 622 4.55 3.82 -52.18
CA LEU A 622 5.84 4.50 -52.23
C LEU A 622 5.57 5.97 -52.59
N TYR A 623 5.85 6.88 -51.68
CA TYR A 623 5.53 8.31 -51.85
C TYR A 623 6.76 9.22 -51.71
N GLY A 624 7.92 8.66 -51.40
CA GLY A 624 9.19 9.36 -51.52
C GLY A 624 10.38 8.44 -51.76
N VAL A 625 11.37 8.91 -52.52
CA VAL A 625 12.66 8.26 -52.75
C VAL A 625 13.74 9.33 -52.83
N HIS A 626 14.86 9.09 -52.15
CA HIS A 626 16.06 9.92 -52.24
C HIS A 626 17.27 9.02 -52.48
N MET A 627 18.10 9.38 -53.45
CA MET A 627 19.26 8.60 -53.87
C MET A 627 20.50 9.48 -53.83
N VAL A 628 21.54 9.02 -53.14
CA VAL A 628 22.83 9.72 -53.07
C VAL A 628 23.93 8.73 -53.39
N ALA A 629 24.75 9.04 -54.39
CA ALA A 629 25.95 8.28 -54.69
C ALA A 629 27.16 8.89 -53.97
N GLY A 630 27.97 8.06 -53.33
CA GLY A 630 29.22 8.48 -52.66
C GLY A 630 30.11 7.28 -52.36
N ASP A 631 31.43 7.44 -52.47
CA ASP A 631 32.43 6.41 -52.14
C ASP A 631 32.18 5.03 -52.77
N GLY A 632 31.62 5.00 -53.99
CA GLY A 632 31.28 3.75 -54.70
C GLY A 632 30.02 3.05 -54.19
N ILE A 633 29.26 3.68 -53.29
CA ILE A 633 27.99 3.19 -52.74
C ILE A 633 26.84 4.09 -53.21
N LEU A 634 25.75 3.48 -53.68
CA LEU A 634 24.49 4.18 -53.92
C LEU A 634 23.59 4.02 -52.71
N HIS A 635 23.41 5.08 -51.93
CA HIS A 635 22.48 5.09 -50.81
C HIS A 635 21.08 5.43 -51.32
N VAL A 636 20.17 4.46 -51.22
CA VAL A 636 18.74 4.63 -51.55
C VAL A 636 17.95 4.70 -50.25
N ARG A 637 17.20 5.79 -50.06
CA ARG A 637 16.23 5.94 -48.98
C ARG A 637 14.84 6.05 -49.58
N ALA A 638 13.94 5.16 -49.17
CA ALA A 638 12.56 5.12 -49.63
C ALA A 638 11.60 5.36 -48.46
N TRP A 639 10.53 6.08 -48.71
CA TRP A 639 9.45 6.35 -47.76
C TRP A 639 8.18 5.66 -48.22
N TRP A 640 7.75 4.71 -47.41
CA TRP A 640 6.62 3.82 -47.66
C TRP A 640 5.48 4.14 -46.71
N ARG A 641 4.25 4.07 -47.21
CA ARG A 641 3.02 4.22 -46.43
C ARG A 641 2.15 3.00 -46.66
N ALA A 642 1.80 2.31 -45.57
CA ALA A 642 0.77 1.29 -45.62
C ALA A 642 -0.61 1.99 -45.68
N LYS A 643 -1.46 1.59 -46.62
CA LYS A 643 -2.86 2.03 -46.74
C LYS A 643 -3.84 1.14 -45.96
N GLY A 644 -3.36 0.01 -45.46
CA GLY A 644 -4.08 -0.96 -44.63
C GLY A 644 -3.12 -1.99 -44.04
N THR A 645 -3.64 -2.92 -43.24
CA THR A 645 -2.88 -4.06 -42.72
C THR A 645 -2.47 -4.99 -43.86
N LEU A 646 -1.25 -5.51 -43.79
CA LEU A 646 -0.69 -6.43 -44.76
C LEU A 646 -0.85 -7.86 -44.28
N ASP A 647 -1.14 -8.77 -45.20
CA ASP A 647 -1.40 -10.19 -44.95
C ASP A 647 -0.13 -11.05 -44.89
N ALA A 648 0.98 -10.49 -45.36
CA ALA A 648 2.27 -11.15 -45.42
C ALA A 648 3.43 -10.16 -45.20
N ASP A 649 4.59 -10.73 -44.88
CA ASP A 649 5.84 -9.98 -44.82
C ASP A 649 6.44 -9.82 -46.21
N TYR A 650 6.63 -8.57 -46.64
CA TYR A 650 7.16 -8.19 -47.94
C TYR A 650 8.62 -7.76 -47.83
N THR A 651 9.40 -8.10 -48.85
CA THR A 651 10.79 -7.65 -49.03
C THR A 651 10.82 -6.57 -50.10
N ALA A 652 11.49 -5.45 -49.82
CA ALA A 652 11.72 -4.43 -50.84
C ALA A 652 12.95 -4.81 -51.65
N LEU A 653 12.79 -4.89 -52.97
CA LEU A 653 13.86 -5.20 -53.92
C LEU A 653 14.33 -3.89 -54.57
N VAL A 654 15.60 -3.53 -54.39
CA VAL A 654 16.21 -2.34 -54.98
C VAL A 654 17.34 -2.77 -55.89
N HIS A 655 17.12 -2.68 -57.20
CA HIS A 655 18.07 -3.14 -58.21
C HIS A 655 18.59 -1.95 -59.04
N LEU A 656 19.90 -1.90 -59.25
CA LEU A 656 20.57 -0.98 -60.16
C LEU A 656 20.92 -1.70 -61.44
N TYR A 657 20.40 -1.22 -62.57
CA TYR A 657 20.70 -1.78 -63.89
C TYR A 657 21.56 -0.83 -64.72
N GLY A 658 22.45 -1.38 -65.53
CA GLY A 658 23.15 -0.67 -66.59
C GLY A 658 22.19 -0.28 -67.70
N ALA A 659 22.59 0.69 -68.53
CA ALA A 659 21.78 1.12 -69.66
C ALA A 659 21.49 0.00 -70.69
N GLY A 660 22.31 -1.06 -70.70
CA GLY A 660 22.11 -2.27 -71.51
C GLY A 660 21.15 -3.29 -70.89
N GLY A 661 20.63 -3.05 -69.68
CA GLY A 661 19.71 -3.94 -68.95
C GLY A 661 20.40 -4.97 -68.05
N ASP A 662 21.72 -4.93 -67.95
CA ASP A 662 22.54 -5.76 -67.06
C ASP A 662 22.38 -5.33 -65.58
N LEU A 663 22.18 -6.29 -64.67
CA LEU A 663 22.08 -6.00 -63.23
C LEU A 663 23.47 -5.68 -62.67
N LEU A 664 23.67 -4.45 -62.20
CA LEU A 664 24.94 -3.97 -61.65
C LEU A 664 25.05 -4.18 -60.14
N ALA A 665 23.95 -3.98 -59.42
CA ALA A 665 23.86 -4.19 -57.98
C ALA A 665 22.41 -4.44 -57.55
N ALA A 666 22.21 -5.14 -56.43
CA ALA A 666 20.91 -5.36 -55.84
C ALA A 666 21.00 -5.27 -54.30
N ALA A 667 19.93 -4.77 -53.69
CA ALA A 667 19.73 -4.74 -52.25
C ALA A 667 18.29 -5.17 -51.95
N ASP A 668 18.16 -6.40 -51.47
CA ASP A 668 16.88 -7.04 -51.22
C ASP A 668 16.74 -7.24 -49.72
N THR A 669 15.92 -6.39 -49.10
CA THR A 669 15.81 -6.39 -47.64
C THR A 669 14.40 -6.06 -47.19
N PRO A 670 13.86 -6.75 -46.18
CA PRO A 670 12.66 -6.26 -45.51
C PRO A 670 12.93 -4.88 -44.91
N PRO A 671 11.89 -4.07 -44.67
CA PRO A 671 12.06 -2.74 -44.10
C PRO A 671 12.88 -2.76 -42.81
N LEU A 672 13.65 -1.68 -42.59
CA LEU A 672 14.57 -1.54 -41.45
C LEU A 672 15.62 -2.66 -41.35
N ASN A 673 16.21 -3.06 -42.49
CA ASN A 673 17.25 -4.11 -42.55
C ASN A 673 16.79 -5.43 -41.90
N GLY A 674 15.54 -5.85 -42.19
CA GLY A 674 14.96 -7.06 -41.58
C GLY A 674 14.31 -6.85 -40.21
N GLY A 675 14.40 -5.64 -39.63
CA GLY A 675 13.86 -5.35 -38.30
C GLY A 675 12.36 -5.00 -38.26
N PHE A 676 11.67 -4.99 -39.40
CA PHE A 676 10.25 -4.68 -39.45
C PHE A 676 9.52 -5.64 -40.42
N PRO A 677 8.94 -6.73 -39.91
CA PRO A 677 7.99 -7.54 -40.67
C PRO A 677 6.77 -6.69 -41.06
N THR A 678 6.45 -6.60 -42.35
CA THR A 678 5.42 -5.67 -42.82
C THR A 678 3.99 -6.08 -42.45
N SER A 679 3.79 -7.33 -42.05
CA SER A 679 2.49 -7.80 -41.56
C SER A 679 2.11 -7.30 -40.16
N LEU A 680 3.04 -6.67 -39.43
CA LEU A 680 2.86 -6.17 -38.06
C LEU A 680 2.29 -4.76 -37.94
#